data_AF-A0A1Y3EBQ7-F1
#
_entry.id   AF-A0A1Y3EBQ7-F1
#
_cell.length_a   1.000
_cell.length_b   1.000
_cell.length_c   1.000
_cell.angle_alpha   90.00
_cell.angle_beta   90.00
_cell.angle_gamma   90.00
#
_symmetry.space_group_name_H-M   'P 1'
#
loop_
_entity.id
_entity.type
_entity.pdbx_description
1 polymer ?
#
loop_
_entity_poly.entity_id
_entity_poly.type
_entity_poly.pdbx_seq_one_letter_code
_entity_poly.pdbx_strand_id
1 'polypeptide(L)'
;MPISAKDVDQSELVNHLATFLKKSGKIKLPDWVDLVKLGSFKELAPVDPDWFYTRAASIARHLYIRSPTGVGAFRKVYGGRKRNGSAPAHFCLASSNVIRKCLQAYFAMSSAIFRSLVYIRRQFCDYGVKPLVREEHYLNNQVKRLVLQNPAKRNSLSLAMLTSLKERLEASALEEELRAVIIAADPPVFSAGHEFTELVDNNKDESRAALIQLCTNVMKVIQSLSVPVIGEVRGIAAAAGCQLATSCDVLIAAENAKFSCSGIKVGLFCSTPSVPLSRVLPRKFAFNMLFTGDVVTAREALQHGLVTMMVAEENLKEETLKYAEKFCSLSKPALALGKRFFYSQIELPLDKAYREAELVAAENLRYPDAQEGIRAFLEKRKPRCFKLIATLTELLYLAERRCLQFLSFCMFLKLIYTVLLNIFKHPKTSPLSDRNFSENAQSYAENVSLNSEIWHSIYENYSSFIGDDHSEGGGISRQCTMSNCFNYSRCIDRPFKVYIYPDISNFDEESKTSASYRKILQILRQSKYFTDDPDQACLFVLSYDTLSRDSLSAEYVENMNAKIKSLPKNLWNNGMNHLIFNLYSGTWPDYDLTELGFEPGQAILAKASFSTRHYRSHFDISLALFHDILPLRGLNATDVENVDLNWPRSNWSYTLVFKGKRYVFGIGSETRNALYHLHNAKDIIMLTTCKHGKDWMKNQDERCSIDNDLYDNWNYEELMANSKFCLVPRGRRLGSFRFLEALEKGCIPVILSNDWVLPFSEVIDWDQAVVRGDERTLFQLPSLLRAYPESVILRMRQQARHLYRLYFASVEKIVYTTLQVEGLMLFIKLISFRLYGNFCSNRIKIVEERVQPWAACDHSIWNWAPMGARYYSTNFSLLPMDFLNKDHSIFNDTFIAIIHCSEHFEREHILQLVQNISSSSRMEKVVIFCSSDNLHSEHAEVKPLLNVSEMFKFINQQSSRAVFCFSDKVYVNTDEVDYAMTLWDEFPHRLVGFSALNSQYDPLENQWRLVEPNVKGYHSLMTSDAVLFHKYYSLVILEPPLREASVQLNEHPICWDILLNFFVSDMIDLPPLLVDSQSSLLWFSSVKTMLSSLKQRQQCLNRLIISAGYSPFIESSLRFQLNSSTIVQA
;
A
#
# COMPACT_ATOMS: atom_id res chain seq x y z
N MET A 1 -23.21 25.04 -6.51
CA MET A 1 -23.40 23.64 -6.06
C MET A 1 -23.50 22.75 -7.29
N PRO A 2 -22.88 21.56 -7.33
CA PRO A 2 -23.07 20.64 -8.44
C PRO A 2 -24.45 19.96 -8.36
N ILE A 3 -25.21 20.00 -9.45
CA ILE A 3 -26.53 19.35 -9.59
C ILE A 3 -26.29 17.84 -9.79
N SER A 4 -26.89 17.00 -8.95
CA SER A 4 -26.79 15.55 -9.00
C SER A 4 -27.99 14.92 -9.74
N ALA A 5 -27.92 13.64 -10.12
CA ALA A 5 -29.06 12.92 -10.68
C ALA A 5 -30.27 12.77 -9.70
N LYS A 6 -30.11 13.21 -8.45
CA LYS A 6 -31.20 13.34 -7.46
C LYS A 6 -31.96 14.66 -7.62
N ASP A 7 -31.34 15.67 -8.24
CA ASP A 7 -31.83 17.04 -8.33
C ASP A 7 -32.52 17.32 -9.70
N VAL A 8 -32.55 16.33 -10.60
CA VAL A 8 -33.19 16.37 -11.93
C VAL A 8 -34.47 15.52 -11.91
N ASP A 9 -35.51 15.96 -12.63
CA ASP A 9 -36.77 15.20 -12.74
C ASP A 9 -36.52 13.76 -13.21
N GLN A 10 -37.13 12.81 -12.49
CA GLN A 10 -36.90 11.39 -12.71
C GLN A 10 -37.36 10.96 -14.11
N SER A 11 -38.50 11.48 -14.57
CA SER A 11 -39.13 11.06 -15.82
C SER A 11 -38.34 11.62 -17.00
N GLU A 12 -37.94 12.88 -16.91
CA GLU A 12 -37.14 13.56 -17.92
C GLU A 12 -35.76 12.91 -18.09
N LEU A 13 -35.07 12.61 -16.99
CA LEU A 13 -33.78 11.92 -17.00
C LEU A 13 -33.88 10.52 -17.64
N VAL A 14 -34.91 9.75 -17.28
CA VAL A 14 -35.11 8.39 -17.81
C VAL A 14 -35.41 8.42 -19.30
N ASN A 15 -36.26 9.35 -19.78
CA ASN A 15 -36.60 9.46 -21.20
C ASN A 15 -35.39 9.88 -22.07
N HIS A 16 -34.60 10.85 -21.59
CA HIS A 16 -33.39 11.28 -22.29
C HIS A 16 -32.34 10.17 -22.32
N LEU A 17 -32.14 9.48 -21.19
CA LEU A 17 -31.20 8.37 -21.11
C LEU A 17 -31.65 7.19 -21.98
N ALA A 18 -32.96 6.90 -22.06
CA ALA A 18 -33.50 5.89 -22.96
C ALA A 18 -33.25 6.24 -24.43
N THR A 19 -33.49 7.50 -24.81
CA THR A 19 -33.22 8.01 -26.17
C THR A 19 -31.74 7.92 -26.52
N PHE A 20 -30.86 8.25 -25.57
CA PHE A 20 -29.41 8.10 -25.72
C PHE A 20 -29.01 6.63 -25.93
N LEU A 21 -29.53 5.72 -25.10
CA LEU A 21 -29.24 4.29 -25.21
C LEU A 21 -29.70 3.73 -26.55
N LYS A 22 -30.88 4.15 -27.03
CA LYS A 22 -31.38 3.81 -28.36
C LYS A 22 -30.46 4.31 -29.47
N LYS A 23 -30.12 5.61 -29.47
CA LYS A 23 -29.22 6.21 -30.47
C LYS A 23 -27.81 5.61 -30.45
N SER A 24 -27.35 5.14 -29.28
CA SER A 24 -26.02 4.57 -29.15
C SER A 24 -25.82 3.28 -29.92
N GLY A 25 -26.89 2.51 -30.20
CA GLY A 25 -26.82 1.19 -30.86
C GLY A 25 -26.07 0.12 -30.06
N LYS A 26 -25.64 0.42 -28.82
CA LYS A 26 -24.78 -0.45 -28.00
C LYS A 26 -25.55 -1.50 -27.21
N ILE A 27 -26.86 -1.29 -26.99
CA ILE A 27 -27.73 -2.30 -26.38
C ILE A 27 -28.36 -3.12 -27.51
N LYS A 28 -27.94 -4.38 -27.64
CA LYS A 28 -28.62 -5.34 -28.51
C LYS A 28 -29.94 -5.75 -27.84
N LEU A 29 -31.06 -5.46 -28.49
CA LEU A 29 -32.39 -5.89 -28.03
C LEU A 29 -32.48 -7.43 -28.05
N PRO A 30 -32.92 -8.07 -26.96
CA PRO A 30 -33.23 -9.49 -26.99
C PRO A 30 -34.35 -9.83 -27.98
N ASP A 31 -34.26 -10.99 -28.64
CA ASP A 31 -35.21 -11.42 -29.67
C ASP A 31 -36.67 -11.55 -29.17
N TRP A 32 -36.87 -11.65 -27.84
CA TRP A 32 -38.17 -11.76 -27.19
C TRP A 32 -38.77 -10.43 -26.70
N VAL A 33 -38.12 -9.29 -26.95
CA VAL A 33 -38.55 -7.97 -26.42
C VAL A 33 -40.01 -7.64 -26.75
N ASP A 34 -40.49 -8.07 -27.93
CA ASP A 34 -41.85 -7.80 -28.39
C ASP A 34 -42.90 -8.76 -27.80
N LEU A 35 -42.46 -9.86 -27.18
CA LEU A 35 -43.33 -10.95 -26.72
C LEU A 35 -43.46 -11.00 -25.19
N VAL A 36 -42.55 -10.38 -24.44
CA VAL A 36 -42.43 -10.61 -23.00
C VAL A 36 -43.26 -9.65 -22.15
N LYS A 37 -43.78 -10.19 -21.04
CA LYS A 37 -44.39 -9.41 -19.96
C LYS A 37 -43.34 -8.99 -18.94
N LEU A 38 -43.48 -7.78 -18.38
CA LEU A 38 -42.56 -7.25 -17.36
C LEU A 38 -42.68 -7.95 -15.99
N GLY A 39 -43.76 -8.69 -15.77
CA GLY A 39 -44.00 -9.49 -14.57
C GLY A 39 -45.24 -10.35 -14.75
N SER A 40 -45.39 -11.39 -13.93
CA SER A 40 -46.52 -12.34 -13.99
C SER A 40 -47.88 -11.70 -13.70
N PHE A 41 -47.89 -10.48 -13.14
CA PHE A 41 -49.08 -9.71 -12.82
C PHE A 41 -49.56 -8.79 -13.96
N LYS A 42 -48.88 -8.78 -15.11
CA LYS A 42 -49.29 -8.03 -16.31
C LYS A 42 -49.97 -8.95 -17.32
N GLU A 43 -51.09 -8.51 -17.89
CA GLU A 43 -51.86 -9.28 -18.86
C GLU A 43 -51.30 -9.20 -20.29
N LEU A 44 -50.64 -8.10 -20.63
CA LEU A 44 -50.06 -7.83 -21.95
C LEU A 44 -48.59 -7.39 -21.85
N ALA A 45 -47.85 -7.54 -22.94
CA ALA A 45 -46.52 -6.95 -23.11
C ALA A 45 -46.61 -5.41 -23.20
N PRO A 46 -45.52 -4.67 -22.95
CA PRO A 46 -45.52 -3.21 -23.10
C PRO A 46 -45.83 -2.79 -24.54
N VAL A 47 -46.64 -1.74 -24.70
CA VAL A 47 -47.08 -1.23 -26.01
C VAL A 47 -46.00 -0.40 -26.71
N ASP A 48 -45.12 0.23 -25.95
CA ASP A 48 -44.02 1.03 -26.47
C ASP A 48 -42.91 0.12 -27.03
N PRO A 49 -42.55 0.18 -28.32
CA PRO A 49 -41.50 -0.65 -28.91
C PRO A 49 -40.11 -0.39 -28.29
N ASP A 50 -39.90 0.78 -27.69
CA ASP A 50 -38.64 1.16 -27.05
C ASP A 50 -38.61 0.90 -25.54
N TRP A 51 -39.62 0.19 -25.00
CA TRP A 51 -39.79 -0.01 -23.55
C TRP A 51 -38.53 -0.58 -22.88
N PHE A 52 -37.75 -1.40 -23.61
CA PHE A 52 -36.53 -2.02 -23.09
C PHE A 52 -35.46 -0.99 -22.77
N TYR A 53 -35.31 0.05 -23.59
CA TYR A 53 -34.39 1.17 -23.35
C TYR A 53 -34.85 2.00 -22.15
N THR A 54 -36.15 2.25 -22.03
CA THR A 54 -36.75 2.95 -20.89
C THR A 54 -36.55 2.18 -19.58
N ARG A 55 -36.70 0.85 -19.62
CA ARG A 55 -36.43 -0.03 -18.47
C ARG A 55 -34.96 -0.03 -18.08
N ALA A 56 -34.06 -0.10 -19.07
CA ALA A 56 -32.63 -0.06 -18.86
C ALA A 56 -32.21 1.28 -18.22
N ALA A 57 -32.65 2.40 -18.79
CA ALA A 57 -32.38 3.75 -18.27
C ALA A 57 -32.86 3.93 -16.82
N SER A 58 -34.06 3.44 -16.50
CA SER A 58 -34.58 3.45 -15.13
C SER A 58 -33.74 2.62 -14.16
N ILE A 59 -33.27 1.43 -14.59
CA ILE A 59 -32.34 0.59 -13.80
C ILE A 59 -31.01 1.30 -13.58
N ALA A 60 -30.45 1.95 -14.60
CA ALA A 60 -29.20 2.70 -14.50
C ALA A 60 -29.30 3.87 -13.50
N ARG A 61 -30.42 4.61 -13.50
CA ARG A 61 -30.66 5.67 -12.50
C ARG A 61 -30.74 5.11 -11.08
N HIS A 62 -31.45 4.00 -10.88
CA HIS A 62 -31.54 3.39 -9.56
C HIS A 62 -30.22 2.77 -9.09
N LEU A 63 -29.40 2.21 -10.00
CA LEU A 63 -28.02 1.83 -9.70
C LEU A 63 -27.21 3.04 -9.23
N TYR A 64 -27.29 4.16 -9.95
CA TYR A 64 -26.58 5.39 -9.56
C TYR A 64 -26.98 5.89 -8.17
N ILE A 65 -28.27 5.85 -7.82
CA ILE A 65 -28.78 6.39 -6.56
C ILE A 65 -28.58 5.43 -5.38
N ARG A 66 -28.67 4.11 -5.61
CA ARG A 66 -28.80 3.09 -4.55
C ARG A 66 -27.70 2.01 -4.58
N SER A 67 -26.65 2.17 -5.38
CA SER A 67 -25.55 1.18 -5.43
C SER A 67 -24.90 1.00 -4.04
N PRO A 68 -24.63 -0.25 -3.60
CA PRO A 68 -24.84 -1.51 -4.33
C PRO A 68 -26.28 -2.06 -4.21
N THR A 69 -26.92 -2.41 -5.34
CA THR A 69 -28.28 -2.98 -5.39
C THR A 69 -28.33 -4.20 -6.31
N GLY A 70 -28.88 -5.33 -5.83
CA GLY A 70 -29.00 -6.58 -6.61
C GLY A 70 -30.34 -6.76 -7.34
N VAL A 71 -30.42 -7.77 -8.22
CA VAL A 71 -31.63 -8.11 -9.01
C VAL A 71 -32.88 -8.27 -8.12
N GLY A 72 -32.75 -8.86 -6.93
CA GLY A 72 -33.86 -9.04 -5.99
C GLY A 72 -34.51 -7.74 -5.54
N ALA A 73 -33.74 -6.69 -5.31
CA ALA A 73 -34.25 -5.38 -4.93
C ALA A 73 -34.96 -4.69 -6.10
N PHE A 74 -34.40 -4.76 -7.32
CA PHE A 74 -35.08 -4.26 -8.53
C PHE A 74 -36.41 -4.95 -8.80
N ARG A 75 -36.52 -6.25 -8.51
CA ARG A 75 -37.78 -6.99 -8.65
C ARG A 75 -38.87 -6.48 -7.71
N LYS A 76 -38.50 -5.94 -6.55
CA LYS A 76 -39.42 -5.26 -5.63
C LYS A 76 -39.77 -3.85 -6.14
N VAL A 77 -38.79 -3.08 -6.60
CA VAL A 77 -39.01 -1.72 -7.14
C VAL A 77 -39.96 -1.73 -8.34
N TYR A 78 -39.83 -2.69 -9.26
CA TYR A 78 -40.68 -2.81 -10.44
C TYR A 78 -41.85 -3.79 -10.27
N GLY A 79 -42.04 -4.35 -9.07
CA GLY A 79 -43.15 -5.24 -8.76
C GLY A 79 -44.49 -4.49 -8.71
N GLY A 80 -45.59 -5.22 -8.69
CA GLY A 80 -46.93 -4.63 -8.72
C GLY A 80 -48.00 -5.57 -8.21
N ARG A 81 -49.20 -5.03 -7.99
CA ARG A 81 -50.35 -5.83 -7.51
C ARG A 81 -50.95 -6.64 -8.66
N LYS A 82 -51.18 -7.93 -8.45
CA LYS A 82 -51.90 -8.80 -9.39
C LYS A 82 -53.40 -8.64 -9.19
N ARG A 83 -54.12 -8.30 -10.26
CA ARG A 83 -55.59 -8.24 -10.27
C ARG A 83 -56.12 -9.66 -10.37
N ASN A 84 -56.73 -10.17 -9.31
CA ASN A 84 -57.31 -11.52 -9.26
C ASN A 84 -58.85 -11.49 -9.38
N GLY A 85 -59.40 -10.54 -10.14
CA GLY A 85 -60.85 -10.34 -10.24
C GLY A 85 -61.45 -9.86 -8.91
N SER A 86 -62.37 -10.64 -8.34
CA SER A 86 -63.05 -10.40 -7.06
C SER A 86 -62.21 -10.79 -5.83
N ALA A 87 -61.09 -11.50 -6.00
CA ALA A 87 -60.19 -11.87 -4.90
C ALA A 87 -59.21 -10.74 -4.53
N PRO A 88 -58.74 -10.67 -3.27
CA PRO A 88 -57.83 -9.62 -2.80
C PRO A 88 -56.54 -9.53 -3.64
N ALA A 89 -56.12 -8.29 -3.89
CA ALA A 89 -54.93 -8.01 -4.70
C ALA A 89 -53.64 -8.27 -3.90
N HIS A 90 -52.80 -9.17 -4.39
CA HIS A 90 -51.49 -9.47 -3.78
C HIS A 90 -50.33 -8.85 -4.57
N PHE A 91 -49.32 -8.35 -3.86
CA PHE A 91 -48.10 -7.82 -4.48
C PHE A 91 -47.26 -8.97 -5.07
N CYS A 92 -46.87 -8.83 -6.32
CA CYS A 92 -46.06 -9.77 -7.08
C CYS A 92 -44.78 -9.11 -7.58
N LEU A 93 -43.67 -9.85 -7.52
CA LEU A 93 -42.36 -9.36 -7.98
C LEU A 93 -42.30 -9.26 -9.51
N ALA A 94 -41.51 -8.31 -10.02
CA ALA A 94 -41.22 -8.20 -11.44
C ALA A 94 -40.36 -9.37 -11.98
N SER A 95 -40.31 -9.49 -13.31
CA SER A 95 -39.52 -10.49 -14.02
C SER A 95 -38.04 -10.33 -13.72
N SER A 96 -37.43 -11.36 -13.12
CA SER A 96 -35.99 -11.42 -12.86
C SER A 96 -35.18 -11.43 -14.16
N ASN A 97 -35.71 -12.06 -15.22
CA ASN A 97 -35.02 -12.21 -16.50
C ASN A 97 -34.89 -10.88 -17.24
N VAL A 98 -35.93 -10.05 -17.27
CA VAL A 98 -35.88 -8.72 -17.91
C VAL A 98 -34.83 -7.85 -17.24
N ILE A 99 -34.87 -7.77 -15.89
CA ILE A 99 -33.91 -6.99 -15.11
C ILE A 99 -32.48 -7.51 -15.30
N ARG A 100 -32.28 -8.83 -15.25
CA ARG A 100 -30.98 -9.45 -15.48
C ARG A 100 -30.45 -9.16 -16.88
N LYS A 101 -31.30 -9.13 -17.89
CA LYS A 101 -30.93 -8.85 -19.28
C LYS A 101 -30.57 -7.38 -19.50
N CYS A 102 -31.27 -6.45 -18.85
CA CYS A 102 -30.84 -5.04 -18.82
C CYS A 102 -29.47 -4.89 -18.15
N LEU A 103 -29.25 -5.54 -17.00
CA LEU A 103 -27.95 -5.50 -16.31
C LEU A 103 -26.83 -6.20 -17.11
N GLN A 104 -27.13 -7.30 -17.79
CA GLN A 104 -26.21 -7.98 -18.70
C GLN A 104 -25.86 -7.11 -19.91
N ALA A 105 -26.82 -6.33 -20.43
CA ALA A 105 -26.53 -5.36 -21.49
C ALA A 105 -25.53 -4.31 -20.98
N TYR A 106 -25.69 -3.80 -19.76
CA TYR A 106 -24.70 -2.89 -19.15
C TYR A 106 -23.34 -3.54 -18.88
N PHE A 107 -23.31 -4.83 -18.48
CA PHE A 107 -22.07 -5.58 -18.30
C PHE A 107 -21.38 -5.90 -19.64
N ALA A 108 -22.12 -6.19 -20.70
CA ALA A 108 -21.56 -6.33 -22.05
C ALA A 108 -21.00 -4.99 -22.57
N MET A 109 -21.56 -3.87 -22.10
CA MET A 109 -21.04 -2.53 -22.33
C MET A 109 -19.87 -2.13 -21.40
N SER A 110 -19.49 -2.97 -20.42
CA SER A 110 -18.69 -2.54 -19.26
C SER A 110 -17.17 -2.48 -19.45
N SER A 111 -16.62 -2.61 -20.66
CA SER A 111 -15.24 -2.12 -20.91
C SER A 111 -15.22 -0.60 -21.18
N ALA A 112 -16.30 -0.04 -21.72
CA ALA A 112 -16.34 1.36 -22.16
C ALA A 112 -17.26 2.27 -21.32
N ILE A 113 -18.41 1.79 -20.82
CA ILE A 113 -19.45 2.69 -20.26
C ILE A 113 -19.43 2.82 -18.75
N PHE A 114 -18.84 1.87 -18.00
CA PHE A 114 -18.61 2.11 -16.57
C PHE A 114 -17.62 3.27 -16.35
N ARG A 115 -16.73 3.52 -17.33
CA ARG A 115 -15.89 4.72 -17.42
C ARG A 115 -16.67 5.96 -17.87
N SER A 116 -17.70 5.81 -18.70
CA SER A 116 -18.62 6.90 -19.09
C SER A 116 -19.70 7.24 -18.06
N LEU A 117 -19.98 6.41 -17.05
CA LEU A 117 -20.89 6.76 -15.96
C LEU A 117 -20.27 7.80 -15.01
N VAL A 118 -18.94 7.86 -14.95
CA VAL A 118 -18.19 8.99 -14.38
C VAL A 118 -18.29 10.23 -15.29
N TYR A 119 -18.43 10.03 -16.62
CA TYR A 119 -18.63 11.10 -17.61
C TYR A 119 -20.08 11.66 -17.65
N ILE A 120 -21.10 10.87 -17.27
CA ILE A 120 -22.50 11.34 -17.16
C ILE A 120 -22.70 12.33 -15.98
N ARG A 121 -21.75 12.42 -15.05
CA ARG A 121 -21.75 13.45 -14.00
C ARG A 121 -21.71 14.89 -14.56
N ARG A 122 -21.40 15.09 -15.84
CA ARG A 122 -21.23 16.43 -16.43
C ARG A 122 -22.13 16.81 -17.61
N GLN A 123 -22.81 15.87 -18.28
CA GLN A 123 -23.72 16.24 -19.38
C GLN A 123 -25.06 16.84 -18.92
N PHE A 124 -25.41 16.75 -17.63
CA PHE A 124 -26.63 17.36 -17.08
C PHE A 124 -26.42 18.72 -16.38
N CYS A 125 -25.22 19.30 -16.45
CA CYS A 125 -24.95 20.63 -15.89
C CYS A 125 -24.89 21.77 -16.92
N ASP A 126 -25.11 21.51 -18.21
CA ASP A 126 -25.03 22.55 -19.24
C ASP A 126 -26.19 22.51 -20.24
N TYR A 127 -27.38 22.87 -19.75
CA TYR A 127 -28.31 23.62 -20.59
C TYR A 127 -28.09 25.12 -20.35
N GLY A 128 -26.93 25.59 -20.83
CA GLY A 128 -26.58 27.00 -20.82
C GLY A 128 -25.16 27.31 -21.28
N VAL A 129 -24.15 26.53 -20.85
CA VAL A 129 -22.74 26.85 -21.15
C VAL A 129 -22.16 25.85 -22.15
N LYS A 130 -21.53 26.36 -23.21
CA LYS A 130 -20.78 25.51 -24.15
C LYS A 130 -19.56 24.94 -23.41
N PRO A 131 -19.23 23.65 -23.56
CA PRO A 131 -18.05 23.06 -22.92
C PRO A 131 -16.79 23.84 -23.30
N LEU A 132 -15.85 24.10 -22.39
CA LEU A 132 -14.68 24.95 -22.69
C LEU A 132 -13.60 24.26 -23.54
N VAL A 133 -13.58 22.92 -23.53
CA VAL A 133 -12.72 22.10 -24.40
C VAL A 133 -13.60 21.16 -25.22
N ARG A 134 -13.47 21.18 -26.55
CA ARG A 134 -14.14 20.25 -27.49
C ARG A 134 -13.27 19.01 -27.70
N GLU A 135 -13.90 17.85 -27.80
CA GLU A 135 -13.22 16.60 -28.17
C GLU A 135 -13.62 16.18 -29.58
N GLU A 136 -12.61 15.85 -30.39
CA GLU A 136 -12.77 15.31 -31.73
C GLU A 136 -11.92 14.03 -31.83
N HIS A 137 -12.49 12.95 -32.39
CA HIS A 137 -11.80 11.67 -32.55
C HIS A 137 -11.53 11.39 -34.02
N TYR A 138 -10.32 10.92 -34.33
CA TYR A 138 -9.86 10.61 -35.68
C TYR A 138 -9.22 9.22 -35.72
N LEU A 139 -9.08 8.68 -36.93
CA LEU A 139 -8.35 7.43 -37.19
C LEU A 139 -8.85 6.26 -36.34
N ASN A 140 -10.16 5.98 -36.38
CA ASN A 140 -10.81 4.93 -35.58
C ASN A 140 -10.51 5.06 -34.07
N ASN A 141 -10.66 6.26 -33.51
CA ASN A 141 -10.38 6.60 -32.10
C ASN A 141 -8.91 6.48 -31.66
N GLN A 142 -7.97 6.29 -32.60
CA GLN A 142 -6.54 6.23 -32.27
C GLN A 142 -5.95 7.63 -32.01
N VAL A 143 -6.57 8.70 -32.51
CA VAL A 143 -6.13 10.07 -32.25
C VAL A 143 -7.26 10.89 -31.65
N LYS A 144 -6.98 11.55 -30.53
CA LYS A 144 -7.91 12.46 -29.86
C LYS A 144 -7.42 13.90 -29.97
N ARG A 145 -8.24 14.79 -30.53
CA ARG A 145 -7.96 16.22 -30.66
C ARG A 145 -8.81 17.01 -29.68
N LEU A 146 -8.14 17.64 -28.71
CA LEU A 146 -8.70 18.48 -27.66
C LEU A 146 -8.61 19.95 -28.08
N VAL A 147 -9.74 20.60 -28.33
CA VAL A 147 -9.79 21.98 -28.86
C VAL A 147 -10.25 22.97 -27.78
N LEU A 148 -9.41 23.93 -27.42
CA LEU A 148 -9.80 25.04 -26.55
C LEU A 148 -10.83 25.92 -27.30
N GLN A 149 -12.03 26.08 -26.76
CA GLN A 149 -13.16 26.75 -27.45
C GLN A 149 -13.76 27.90 -26.63
N ASN A 150 -12.91 28.84 -26.21
CA ASN A 150 -13.31 30.10 -25.62
C ASN A 150 -12.64 31.31 -26.34
N PRO A 151 -12.87 31.49 -27.65
CA PRO A 151 -12.22 32.55 -28.42
C PRO A 151 -12.58 33.96 -27.93
N ALA A 152 -13.77 34.14 -27.34
CA ALA A 152 -14.20 35.41 -26.75
C ALA A 152 -13.26 35.90 -25.64
N LYS A 153 -12.71 34.97 -24.85
CA LYS A 153 -11.68 35.27 -23.84
C LYS A 153 -10.26 34.90 -24.31
N ARG A 154 -10.04 34.82 -25.62
CA ARG A 154 -8.74 34.46 -26.23
C ARG A 154 -8.17 33.14 -25.70
N ASN A 155 -9.05 32.16 -25.42
CA ASN A 155 -8.71 30.85 -24.86
C ASN A 155 -7.87 30.95 -23.59
N SER A 156 -8.22 31.86 -22.68
CA SER A 156 -7.55 32.01 -21.39
C SER A 156 -7.58 30.70 -20.59
N LEU A 157 -6.45 30.38 -19.95
CA LEU A 157 -6.26 29.26 -19.03
C LEU A 157 -6.79 29.64 -17.64
N SER A 158 -8.10 29.88 -17.58
CA SER A 158 -8.86 30.05 -16.34
C SER A 158 -8.92 28.74 -15.54
N LEU A 159 -9.31 28.82 -14.27
CA LEU A 159 -9.52 27.64 -13.44
C LEU A 159 -10.43 26.60 -14.13
N ALA A 160 -11.52 27.06 -14.75
CA ALA A 160 -12.48 26.22 -15.45
C ALA A 160 -11.88 25.56 -16.71
N MET A 161 -11.11 26.32 -17.50
CA MET A 161 -10.43 25.81 -18.70
C MET A 161 -9.39 24.75 -18.32
N LEU A 162 -8.52 25.04 -17.35
CA LEU A 162 -7.48 24.12 -16.89
C LEU A 162 -8.06 22.85 -16.26
N THR A 163 -9.13 22.96 -15.48
CA THR A 163 -9.84 21.81 -14.91
C THR A 163 -10.41 20.95 -16.03
N SER A 164 -11.09 21.56 -17.02
CA SER A 164 -11.64 20.83 -18.15
C SER A 164 -10.56 20.16 -18.99
N LEU A 165 -9.42 20.82 -19.23
CA LEU A 165 -8.32 20.25 -19.98
C LEU A 165 -7.64 19.09 -19.23
N LYS A 166 -7.39 19.27 -17.92
CA LYS A 166 -6.82 18.24 -17.05
C LYS A 166 -7.64 16.96 -17.11
N GLU A 167 -8.94 17.06 -16.87
CA GLU A 167 -9.83 15.90 -16.87
C GLU A 167 -9.83 15.15 -18.21
N ARG A 168 -9.81 15.87 -19.33
CA ARG A 168 -9.77 15.26 -20.67
C ARG A 168 -8.43 14.59 -20.97
N LEU A 169 -7.33 15.17 -20.49
CA LEU A 169 -6.00 14.56 -20.59
C LEU A 169 -5.89 13.30 -19.71
N GLU A 170 -6.33 13.37 -18.45
CA GLU A 170 -6.34 12.21 -17.54
C GLU A 170 -7.26 11.08 -18.06
N ALA A 171 -8.44 11.43 -18.61
CA ALA A 171 -9.30 10.45 -19.26
C ALA A 171 -8.63 9.77 -20.46
N SER A 172 -7.79 10.50 -21.19
CA SER A 172 -7.04 9.96 -22.33
C SER A 172 -6.00 8.92 -21.92
N ALA A 173 -5.45 9.00 -20.71
CA ALA A 173 -4.50 8.01 -20.18
C ALA A 173 -5.12 6.59 -20.06
N LEU A 174 -6.45 6.51 -19.95
CA LEU A 174 -7.18 5.26 -19.74
C LEU A 174 -7.61 4.59 -21.07
N GLU A 175 -7.42 5.23 -22.23
CA GLU A 175 -7.88 4.71 -23.52
C GLU A 175 -6.86 3.76 -24.17
N GLU A 176 -7.22 2.49 -24.30
CA GLU A 176 -6.33 1.45 -24.86
C GLU A 176 -6.04 1.66 -26.36
N GLU A 177 -7.04 2.11 -27.12
CA GLU A 177 -6.95 2.34 -28.58
C GLU A 177 -6.17 3.61 -28.93
N LEU A 178 -6.10 4.58 -28.01
CA LEU A 178 -5.44 5.87 -28.22
C LEU A 178 -3.95 5.69 -28.50
N ARG A 179 -3.43 6.43 -29.48
CA ARG A 179 -2.04 6.43 -29.97
C ARG A 179 -1.39 7.81 -29.91
N ALA A 180 -2.17 8.89 -30.03
CA ALA A 180 -1.68 10.26 -29.86
C ALA A 180 -2.81 11.20 -29.41
N VAL A 181 -2.44 12.29 -28.73
CA VAL A 181 -3.34 13.39 -28.38
C VAL A 181 -2.89 14.65 -29.13
N ILE A 182 -3.83 15.44 -29.63
CA ILE A 182 -3.57 16.75 -30.23
C ILE A 182 -4.23 17.82 -29.35
N ILE A 183 -3.50 18.83 -28.91
CA ILE A 183 -4.05 20.01 -28.23
C ILE A 183 -4.10 21.15 -29.24
N ALA A 184 -5.31 21.60 -29.57
CA ALA A 184 -5.59 22.66 -30.53
C ALA A 184 -6.46 23.76 -29.90
N ALA A 185 -6.75 24.83 -30.64
CA ALA A 185 -7.63 25.91 -30.20
C ALA A 185 -8.45 26.49 -31.36
N ASP A 186 -9.64 26.99 -31.06
CA ASP A 186 -10.43 27.79 -32.00
C ASP A 186 -9.76 29.16 -32.21
N PRO A 187 -9.74 29.70 -33.45
CA PRO A 187 -9.04 30.94 -33.80
C PRO A 187 -9.65 32.18 -33.11
N PRO A 188 -8.92 33.31 -33.03
CA PRO A 188 -7.61 33.59 -33.65
C PRO A 188 -6.39 33.42 -32.71
N VAL A 189 -6.59 33.03 -31.45
CA VAL A 189 -5.53 32.95 -30.44
C VAL A 189 -5.48 31.53 -29.90
N PHE A 190 -4.30 30.88 -29.90
CA PHE A 190 -4.13 29.57 -29.29
C PHE A 190 -4.45 29.61 -27.79
N SER A 191 -3.75 30.47 -27.05
CA SER A 191 -4.13 30.85 -25.68
C SER A 191 -3.36 32.09 -25.25
N ALA A 192 -4.06 33.03 -24.60
CA ALA A 192 -3.46 34.23 -24.00
C ALA A 192 -2.80 33.99 -22.63
N GLY A 193 -2.85 32.76 -22.09
CA GLY A 193 -2.39 32.44 -20.73
C GLY A 193 -3.48 32.62 -19.67
N HIS A 194 -3.09 32.89 -18.43
CA HIS A 194 -4.05 33.00 -17.32
C HIS A 194 -5.02 34.17 -17.50
N GLU A 195 -6.22 34.01 -16.95
CA GLU A 195 -7.21 35.09 -16.91
C GLU A 195 -6.86 36.07 -15.77
N PHE A 196 -6.50 37.31 -16.11
CA PHE A 196 -6.03 38.29 -15.11
C PHE A 196 -7.06 38.61 -14.03
N THR A 197 -8.37 38.53 -14.32
CA THR A 197 -9.41 38.75 -13.30
C THR A 197 -9.35 37.72 -12.17
N GLU A 198 -8.89 36.50 -12.44
CA GLU A 198 -8.68 35.45 -11.42
C GLU A 198 -7.37 35.65 -10.62
N LEU A 199 -6.49 36.56 -11.07
CA LEU A 199 -5.19 36.84 -10.45
C LEU A 199 -5.18 38.12 -9.59
N VAL A 200 -6.18 38.98 -9.71
CA VAL A 200 -6.26 40.31 -9.05
C VAL A 200 -7.10 40.28 -7.75
N ASP A 201 -7.76 39.16 -7.43
CA ASP A 201 -8.65 39.08 -6.27
C ASP A 201 -7.84 39.08 -4.94
N ASN A 202 -7.84 40.23 -4.24
CA ASN A 202 -6.89 40.59 -3.17
C ASN A 202 -7.06 39.86 -1.82
N ASN A 203 -8.09 39.01 -1.66
CA ASN A 203 -8.42 38.37 -0.37
C ASN A 203 -8.20 36.85 -0.33
N LYS A 204 -7.55 36.24 -1.34
CA LYS A 204 -7.45 34.76 -1.45
C LYS A 204 -6.14 34.29 -2.08
N ASP A 205 -5.01 34.48 -1.39
CA ASP A 205 -3.70 33.96 -1.84
C ASP A 205 -3.72 32.44 -2.11
N GLU A 206 -4.50 31.68 -1.34
CA GLU A 206 -4.71 30.25 -1.56
C GLU A 206 -5.34 29.92 -2.92
N SER A 207 -6.27 30.74 -3.40
CA SER A 207 -6.93 30.54 -4.70
C SER A 207 -5.97 30.81 -5.87
N ARG A 208 -5.07 31.80 -5.72
CA ARG A 208 -4.03 32.12 -6.70
C ARG A 208 -2.98 31.00 -6.78
N ALA A 209 -2.54 30.50 -5.62
CA ALA A 209 -1.63 29.36 -5.54
C ALA A 209 -2.25 28.11 -6.18
N ALA A 210 -3.53 27.83 -5.91
CA ALA A 210 -4.24 26.70 -6.48
C ALA A 210 -4.34 26.76 -8.02
N LEU A 211 -4.58 27.94 -8.61
CA LEU A 211 -4.62 28.11 -10.07
C LEU A 211 -3.26 27.82 -10.72
N ILE A 212 -2.18 28.34 -10.15
CA ILE A 212 -0.80 28.14 -10.66
C ILE A 212 -0.39 26.67 -10.49
N GLN A 213 -0.73 26.05 -9.36
CA GLN A 213 -0.49 24.62 -9.11
C GLN A 213 -1.28 23.75 -10.10
N LEU A 214 -2.56 24.06 -10.36
CA LEU A 214 -3.36 23.33 -11.34
C LEU A 214 -2.76 23.43 -12.75
N CYS A 215 -2.30 24.61 -13.16
CA CYS A 215 -1.61 24.81 -14.43
C CYS A 215 -0.36 23.95 -14.54
N THR A 216 0.47 23.93 -13.48
CA THR A 216 1.67 23.08 -13.40
C THR A 216 1.32 21.60 -13.49
N ASN A 217 0.24 21.17 -12.83
CA ASN A 217 -0.24 19.80 -12.86
C ASN A 217 -0.68 19.39 -14.27
N VAL A 218 -1.38 20.27 -15.01
CA VAL A 218 -1.73 20.02 -16.42
C VAL A 218 -0.48 19.78 -17.28
N MET A 219 0.56 20.59 -17.12
CA MET A 219 1.81 20.40 -17.88
C MET A 219 2.50 19.09 -17.54
N LYS A 220 2.51 18.69 -16.26
CA LYS A 220 3.06 17.40 -15.81
C LYS A 220 2.26 16.21 -16.37
N VAL A 221 0.93 16.32 -16.45
CA VAL A 221 0.08 15.28 -17.06
C VAL A 221 0.42 15.09 -18.54
N ILE A 222 0.70 16.16 -19.27
CA ILE A 222 1.11 16.06 -20.69
C ILE A 222 2.39 15.20 -20.83
N GLN A 223 3.39 15.43 -19.98
CA GLN A 223 4.65 14.69 -19.98
C GLN A 223 4.49 13.23 -19.51
N SER A 224 3.59 12.96 -18.55
CA SER A 224 3.39 11.62 -17.99
C SER A 224 2.45 10.71 -18.81
N LEU A 225 1.73 11.26 -19.80
CA LEU A 225 0.88 10.47 -20.69
C LEU A 225 1.67 9.41 -21.44
N SER A 226 1.13 8.18 -21.49
CA SER A 226 1.73 7.03 -22.20
C SER A 226 1.71 7.14 -23.73
N VAL A 227 1.09 8.19 -24.27
CA VAL A 227 1.04 8.50 -25.70
C VAL A 227 1.63 9.89 -25.98
N PRO A 228 2.22 10.13 -27.16
CA PRO A 228 2.69 11.46 -27.55
C PRO A 228 1.55 12.49 -27.62
N VAL A 229 1.87 13.72 -27.20
CA VAL A 229 0.97 14.89 -27.23
C VAL A 229 1.52 15.91 -28.21
N ILE A 230 0.72 16.28 -29.21
CA ILE A 230 1.05 17.22 -30.28
C ILE A 230 0.33 18.55 -30.00
N GLY A 231 1.06 19.66 -29.91
CA GLY A 231 0.48 20.99 -29.91
C GLY A 231 0.22 21.47 -31.34
N GLU A 232 -1.03 21.78 -31.66
CA GLU A 232 -1.46 22.37 -32.93
C GLU A 232 -1.68 23.86 -32.72
N VAL A 233 -0.68 24.68 -33.03
CA VAL A 233 -0.67 26.11 -32.69
C VAL A 233 -1.00 26.97 -33.89
N ARG A 234 -2.06 27.75 -33.76
CA ARG A 234 -2.45 28.82 -34.69
C ARG A 234 -2.55 30.15 -33.94
N GLY A 235 -2.10 31.22 -34.58
CA GLY A 235 -2.11 32.54 -33.98
C GLY A 235 -1.26 32.62 -32.71
N ILE A 236 -1.71 33.36 -31.70
CA ILE A 236 -0.86 33.72 -30.56
C ILE A 236 -0.92 32.68 -29.43
N ALA A 237 0.25 32.24 -28.94
CA ALA A 237 0.44 31.52 -27.69
C ALA A 237 1.28 32.39 -26.73
N ALA A 238 0.65 32.94 -25.70
CA ALA A 238 1.28 33.91 -24.79
C ALA A 238 1.30 33.42 -23.34
N ALA A 239 2.35 33.75 -22.59
CA ALA A 239 2.53 33.41 -21.17
C ALA A 239 2.26 31.92 -20.88
N ALA A 240 1.26 31.58 -20.05
CA ALA A 240 0.89 30.20 -19.78
C ALA A 240 0.35 29.43 -21.01
N GLY A 241 -0.15 30.14 -22.04
CA GLY A 241 -0.46 29.55 -23.34
C GLY A 241 0.80 29.12 -24.10
N CYS A 242 1.88 29.90 -24.00
CA CYS A 242 3.20 29.50 -24.51
C CYS A 242 3.78 28.32 -23.70
N GLN A 243 3.55 28.31 -22.38
CA GLN A 243 3.91 27.18 -21.51
C GLN A 243 3.20 25.90 -21.95
N LEU A 244 1.90 25.95 -22.25
CA LEU A 244 1.11 24.81 -22.73
C LEU A 244 1.66 24.26 -24.04
N ALA A 245 1.91 25.14 -25.01
CA ALA A 245 2.50 24.79 -26.30
C ALA A 245 3.87 24.10 -26.12
N THR A 246 4.75 24.70 -25.31
CA THR A 246 6.12 24.19 -25.09
C THR A 246 6.16 22.90 -24.27
N SER A 247 5.09 22.58 -23.52
CA SER A 247 5.02 21.34 -22.74
C SER A 247 4.57 20.13 -23.55
N CYS A 248 4.09 20.34 -24.79
CA CYS A 248 3.75 19.25 -25.71
C CYS A 248 5.02 18.57 -26.24
N ASP A 249 4.95 17.28 -26.58
CA ASP A 249 6.10 16.51 -27.07
C ASP A 249 6.52 16.93 -28.49
N VAL A 250 5.54 17.34 -29.30
CA VAL A 250 5.73 17.81 -30.68
C VAL A 250 4.90 19.07 -30.88
N LEU A 251 5.45 20.06 -31.59
CA LEU A 251 4.75 21.32 -31.84
C LEU A 251 4.65 21.59 -33.34
N ILE A 252 3.43 21.63 -33.87
CA ILE A 252 3.14 21.97 -35.27
C ILE A 252 2.43 23.30 -35.28
N ALA A 253 2.97 24.27 -36.04
CA ALA A 253 2.50 25.65 -36.02
C ALA A 253 2.13 26.16 -37.41
N ALA A 254 1.06 26.95 -37.49
CA ALA A 254 0.76 27.72 -38.69
C ALA A 254 1.81 28.82 -38.92
N GLU A 255 2.02 29.25 -40.16
CA GLU A 255 2.91 30.37 -40.49
C GLU A 255 2.58 31.66 -39.73
N ASN A 256 1.29 31.86 -39.41
CA ASN A 256 0.80 33.01 -38.64
C ASN A 256 1.00 32.88 -37.11
N ALA A 257 1.53 31.75 -36.63
CA ALA A 257 1.68 31.50 -35.20
C ALA A 257 2.77 32.37 -34.57
N LYS A 258 2.53 32.77 -33.33
CA LYS A 258 3.35 33.71 -32.57
C LYS A 258 3.46 33.26 -31.11
N PHE A 259 4.67 33.21 -30.57
CA PHE A 259 4.96 32.77 -29.21
C PHE A 259 5.50 33.94 -28.38
N SER A 260 5.07 34.09 -27.13
CA SER A 260 5.61 35.16 -26.26
C SER A 260 5.50 34.85 -24.78
N CYS A 261 6.45 35.33 -23.99
CA CYS A 261 6.38 35.33 -22.52
C CYS A 261 6.15 36.77 -22.00
N SER A 262 5.04 37.36 -22.44
CA SER A 262 4.75 38.80 -22.27
C SER A 262 4.40 39.24 -20.84
N GLY A 263 4.41 38.34 -19.85
CA GLY A 263 4.01 38.68 -18.47
C GLY A 263 4.86 39.79 -17.85
N ILE A 264 6.13 39.91 -18.24
CA ILE A 264 7.01 40.99 -17.79
C ILE A 264 6.49 42.39 -18.15
N LYS A 265 5.74 42.52 -19.26
CA LYS A 265 5.13 43.79 -19.71
C LYS A 265 4.00 44.26 -18.78
N VAL A 266 3.48 43.37 -17.93
CA VAL A 266 2.44 43.68 -16.93
C VAL A 266 2.94 43.50 -15.49
N GLY A 267 4.26 43.43 -15.30
CA GLY A 267 4.88 43.27 -13.97
C GLY A 267 4.81 41.85 -13.38
N LEU A 268 4.33 40.85 -14.13
CA LEU A 268 4.26 39.46 -13.70
C LEU A 268 5.24 38.60 -14.49
N PHE A 269 6.44 38.36 -13.94
CA PHE A 269 7.43 37.53 -14.60
C PHE A 269 6.87 36.13 -14.91
N CYS A 270 7.12 35.63 -16.13
CA CYS A 270 6.65 34.34 -16.61
C CYS A 270 7.49 33.19 -16.01
N SER A 271 7.52 33.07 -14.68
CA SER A 271 8.30 32.06 -13.95
C SER A 271 7.92 30.64 -14.35
N THR A 272 6.62 30.30 -14.34
CA THR A 272 6.17 28.95 -14.71
C THR A 272 6.33 28.66 -16.21
N PRO A 273 6.04 29.59 -17.15
CA PRO A 273 6.42 29.40 -18.56
C PRO A 273 7.92 29.23 -18.81
N SER A 274 8.79 29.83 -17.99
CA SER A 274 10.25 29.71 -18.16
C SER A 274 10.77 28.27 -18.01
N VAL A 275 10.05 27.42 -17.28
CA VAL A 275 10.46 26.04 -16.96
C VAL A 275 10.56 25.16 -18.22
N PRO A 276 9.50 24.97 -19.03
CA PRO A 276 9.61 24.23 -20.29
C PRO A 276 10.39 25.01 -21.34
N LEU A 277 10.27 26.34 -21.38
CA LEU A 277 10.95 27.19 -22.37
C LEU A 277 12.47 27.06 -22.31
N SER A 278 13.04 27.08 -21.11
CA SER A 278 14.50 26.94 -20.90
C SER A 278 15.04 25.53 -21.12
N ARG A 279 14.17 24.51 -21.19
CA ARG A 279 14.53 23.12 -21.51
C ARG A 279 14.52 22.85 -23.02
N VAL A 280 13.79 23.66 -23.79
CA VAL A 280 13.65 23.51 -25.25
C VAL A 280 14.56 24.49 -26.00
N LEU A 281 14.58 25.76 -25.59
CA LEU A 281 15.25 26.83 -26.32
C LEU A 281 16.68 27.10 -25.82
N PRO A 282 17.59 27.57 -26.70
CA PRO A 282 18.90 28.05 -26.29
C PRO A 282 18.79 29.14 -25.21
N ARG A 283 19.64 29.04 -24.19
CA ARG A 283 19.57 29.90 -22.99
C ARG A 283 19.46 31.40 -23.29
N LYS A 284 20.24 31.92 -24.26
CA LYS A 284 20.22 33.35 -24.62
C LYS A 284 18.92 33.77 -25.29
N PHE A 285 18.35 32.90 -26.13
CA PHE A 285 17.08 33.14 -26.80
C PHE A 285 15.92 33.10 -25.81
N ALA A 286 15.87 32.05 -24.97
CA ALA A 286 14.87 31.94 -23.90
C ALA A 286 14.94 33.13 -22.93
N PHE A 287 16.15 33.53 -22.51
CA PHE A 287 16.34 34.71 -21.66
C PHE A 287 15.82 35.98 -22.33
N ASN A 288 16.18 36.24 -23.60
CA ASN A 288 15.69 37.43 -24.29
C ASN A 288 14.15 37.44 -24.36
N MET A 289 13.53 36.32 -24.73
CA MET A 289 12.07 36.17 -24.81
C MET A 289 11.38 36.40 -23.45
N LEU A 290 11.96 35.93 -22.34
CA LEU A 290 11.42 36.08 -20.98
C LEU A 290 11.58 37.49 -20.42
N PHE A 291 12.71 38.15 -20.70
CA PHE A 291 13.05 39.46 -20.10
C PHE A 291 12.56 40.65 -20.93
N THR A 292 12.36 40.48 -22.24
CA THR A 292 11.73 41.50 -23.10
C THR A 292 10.22 41.31 -23.22
N GLY A 293 9.74 40.06 -23.13
CA GLY A 293 8.37 39.71 -23.43
C GLY A 293 8.02 39.89 -24.91
N ASP A 294 9.01 39.90 -25.80
CA ASP A 294 8.82 40.07 -27.24
C ASP A 294 8.26 38.81 -27.91
N VAL A 295 7.66 39.05 -29.08
CA VAL A 295 6.98 38.02 -29.85
C VAL A 295 7.99 37.32 -30.74
N VAL A 296 8.00 35.99 -30.67
CA VAL A 296 8.74 35.09 -31.53
C VAL A 296 7.80 34.55 -32.60
N THR A 297 8.17 34.71 -33.87
CA THR A 297 7.40 34.18 -35.02
C THR A 297 7.53 32.67 -35.13
N ALA A 298 6.59 32.00 -35.82
CA ALA A 298 6.67 30.57 -36.12
C ALA A 298 7.99 30.18 -36.81
N ARG A 299 8.51 31.05 -37.69
CA ARG A 299 9.78 30.84 -38.39
C ARG A 299 10.98 30.87 -37.45
N GLU A 300 11.06 31.86 -36.55
CA GLU A 300 12.11 31.93 -35.54
C GLU A 300 11.99 30.79 -34.52
N ALA A 301 10.77 30.44 -34.11
CA ALA A 301 10.52 29.32 -33.22
C ALA A 301 10.97 27.97 -33.84
N LEU A 302 10.79 27.78 -35.15
CA LEU A 302 11.31 26.62 -35.88
C LEU A 302 12.84 26.64 -35.92
N GLN A 303 13.45 27.78 -36.23
CA GLN A 303 14.92 27.93 -36.29
C GLN A 303 15.62 27.61 -34.96
N HIS A 304 14.98 27.91 -33.84
CA HIS A 304 15.53 27.69 -32.51
C HIS A 304 15.06 26.40 -31.83
N GLY A 305 14.27 25.55 -32.51
CA GLY A 305 13.88 24.22 -32.03
C GLY A 305 12.64 24.17 -31.13
N LEU A 306 11.87 25.25 -31.03
CA LEU A 306 10.58 25.26 -30.33
C LEU A 306 9.46 24.64 -31.17
N VAL A 307 9.42 24.92 -32.47
CA VAL A 307 8.44 24.35 -33.41
C VAL A 307 9.10 23.21 -34.18
N THR A 308 8.43 22.06 -34.24
CA THR A 308 8.89 20.88 -35.01
C THR A 308 8.62 21.04 -36.50
N MET A 309 7.46 21.60 -36.85
CA MET A 309 7.05 21.78 -38.25
C MET A 309 6.17 23.02 -38.40
N MET A 310 6.47 23.85 -39.41
CA MET A 310 5.67 25.00 -39.79
C MET A 310 4.92 24.72 -41.09
N VAL A 311 3.63 25.05 -41.15
CA VAL A 311 2.74 24.77 -42.29
C VAL A 311 1.82 25.95 -42.58
N ALA A 312 1.28 26.01 -43.79
CA ALA A 312 0.24 26.98 -44.15
C ALA A 312 -0.98 26.85 -43.23
N GLU A 313 -1.62 27.96 -42.88
CA GLU A 313 -2.70 27.99 -41.87
C GLU A 313 -3.88 27.09 -42.24
N GLU A 314 -4.25 27.08 -43.52
CA GLU A 314 -5.29 26.27 -44.11
C GLU A 314 -5.03 24.76 -43.98
N ASN A 315 -3.76 24.35 -43.98
CA ASN A 315 -3.33 22.96 -43.96
C ASN A 315 -2.97 22.46 -42.56
N LEU A 316 -2.98 23.34 -41.54
CA LEU A 316 -2.49 23.04 -40.19
C LEU A 316 -3.11 21.77 -39.59
N LYS A 317 -4.44 21.65 -39.66
CA LYS A 317 -5.17 20.51 -39.11
C LYS A 317 -4.82 19.21 -39.85
N GLU A 318 -4.78 19.27 -41.18
CA GLU A 318 -4.51 18.10 -42.02
C GLU A 318 -3.09 17.58 -41.81
N GLU A 319 -2.09 18.45 -41.86
CA GLU A 319 -0.69 18.07 -41.64
C GLU A 319 -0.43 17.62 -40.19
N THR A 320 -1.14 18.17 -39.21
CA THR A 320 -1.06 17.68 -37.80
C THR A 320 -1.63 16.27 -37.67
N LEU A 321 -2.78 15.98 -38.29
CA LEU A 321 -3.37 14.64 -38.29
C LEU A 321 -2.46 13.64 -39.01
N LYS A 322 -1.92 14.01 -40.17
CA LYS A 322 -0.95 13.21 -40.92
C LYS A 322 0.35 12.97 -40.13
N TYR A 323 0.76 13.91 -39.30
CA TYR A 323 1.87 13.68 -38.36
C TYR A 323 1.48 12.67 -37.27
N ALA A 324 0.28 12.78 -36.70
CA ALA A 324 -0.23 11.84 -35.69
C ALA A 324 -0.40 10.41 -36.23
N GLU A 325 -0.71 10.24 -37.52
CA GLU A 325 -0.78 8.94 -38.20
C GLU A 325 0.55 8.16 -38.10
N LYS A 326 1.69 8.87 -38.08
CA LYS A 326 3.01 8.24 -37.90
C LYS A 326 3.07 7.48 -36.58
N PHE A 327 2.59 8.07 -35.48
CA PHE A 327 2.53 7.41 -34.18
C PHE A 327 1.53 6.24 -34.16
N CYS A 328 0.43 6.36 -34.92
CA CYS A 328 -0.56 5.28 -35.04
C CYS A 328 0.00 4.02 -35.72
N SER A 329 1.04 4.19 -36.55
CA SER A 329 1.73 3.11 -37.23
C SER A 329 2.82 2.41 -36.41
N LEU A 330 3.05 2.83 -35.15
CA LEU A 330 4.10 2.31 -34.27
C LEU A 330 3.51 1.55 -33.07
N SER A 331 4.37 0.81 -32.37
CA SER A 331 3.99 0.10 -31.13
C SER A 331 3.68 1.10 -30.01
N LYS A 332 2.46 1.03 -29.48
CA LYS A 332 2.06 1.82 -28.31
C LYS A 332 2.90 1.50 -27.06
N PRO A 333 3.12 0.23 -26.68
CA PRO A 333 4.01 -0.12 -25.57
C PRO A 333 5.43 0.46 -25.74
N ALA A 334 6.00 0.37 -26.95
CA ALA A 334 7.34 0.92 -27.20
C ALA A 334 7.36 2.46 -27.14
N LEU A 335 6.34 3.14 -27.68
CA LEU A 335 6.19 4.60 -27.58
C LEU A 335 6.05 5.06 -26.13
N ALA A 336 5.25 4.34 -25.32
CA ALA A 336 5.06 4.65 -23.91
C ALA A 336 6.36 4.49 -23.11
N LEU A 337 7.07 3.38 -23.31
CA LEU A 337 8.36 3.10 -22.68
C LEU A 337 9.40 4.16 -23.09
N GLY A 338 9.49 4.46 -24.38
CA GLY A 338 10.42 5.45 -24.93
C GLY A 338 10.16 6.86 -24.42
N LYS A 339 8.90 7.30 -24.36
CA LYS A 339 8.53 8.62 -23.81
C LYS A 339 8.91 8.72 -22.34
N ARG A 340 8.59 7.71 -21.52
CA ARG A 340 8.95 7.67 -20.09
C ARG A 340 10.47 7.77 -19.92
N PHE A 341 11.21 6.93 -20.65
CA PHE A 341 12.66 6.89 -20.60
C PHE A 341 13.31 8.22 -21.06
N PHE A 342 12.80 8.83 -22.13
CA PHE A 342 13.33 10.10 -22.65
C PHE A 342 13.31 11.20 -21.59
N TYR A 343 12.20 11.34 -20.86
CA TYR A 343 12.06 12.36 -19.83
C TYR A 343 12.79 12.02 -18.52
N SER A 344 12.97 10.74 -18.15
CA SER A 344 13.76 10.38 -16.98
C SER A 344 15.27 10.59 -17.20
N GLN A 345 15.80 10.10 -18.33
CA GLN A 345 17.24 10.09 -18.58
C GLN A 345 17.83 11.50 -18.77
N ILE A 346 17.07 12.45 -19.33
CA ILE A 346 17.57 13.79 -19.66
C ILE A 346 17.94 14.62 -18.42
N GLU A 347 17.42 14.23 -17.25
CA GLU A 347 17.71 14.88 -15.96
C GLU A 347 18.87 14.20 -15.20
N LEU A 348 19.46 13.13 -15.75
CA LEU A 348 20.51 12.34 -15.11
C LEU A 348 21.91 12.69 -15.63
N PRO A 349 22.95 12.51 -14.79
CA PRO A 349 24.33 12.44 -15.27
C PRO A 349 24.51 11.31 -16.30
N LEU A 350 25.40 11.53 -17.28
CA LEU A 350 25.60 10.65 -18.43
C LEU A 350 25.70 9.16 -18.08
N ASP A 351 26.51 8.80 -17.07
CA ASP A 351 26.70 7.40 -16.68
C ASP A 351 25.43 6.77 -16.09
N LYS A 352 24.62 7.54 -15.36
CA LYS A 352 23.33 7.07 -14.84
C LYS A 352 22.30 6.96 -15.96
N ALA A 353 22.29 7.92 -16.89
CA ALA A 353 21.42 7.90 -18.07
C ALA A 353 21.68 6.65 -18.94
N TYR A 354 22.94 6.29 -19.20
CA TYR A 354 23.27 5.09 -19.97
C TYR A 354 22.94 3.79 -19.25
N ARG A 355 23.15 3.68 -17.93
CA ARG A 355 22.72 2.49 -17.17
C ARG A 355 21.21 2.29 -17.23
N GLU A 356 20.44 3.37 -17.13
CA GLU A 356 18.98 3.30 -17.32
C GLU A 356 18.63 2.91 -18.76
N ALA A 357 19.34 3.47 -19.75
CA ALA A 357 19.15 3.15 -21.16
C ALA A 357 19.37 1.67 -21.47
N GLU A 358 20.42 1.06 -20.92
CA GLU A 358 20.76 -0.36 -21.07
C GLU A 358 19.62 -1.26 -20.54
N LEU A 359 19.10 -0.95 -19.35
CA LEU A 359 18.00 -1.69 -18.73
C LEU A 359 16.71 -1.55 -19.55
N VAL A 360 16.36 -0.33 -19.95
CA VAL A 360 15.15 -0.06 -20.74
C VAL A 360 15.25 -0.70 -22.13
N ALA A 361 16.42 -0.69 -22.76
CA ALA A 361 16.64 -1.35 -24.04
C ALA A 361 16.47 -2.88 -23.92
N ALA A 362 17.05 -3.49 -22.88
CA ALA A 362 16.89 -4.90 -22.60
C ALA A 362 15.43 -5.28 -22.27
N GLU A 363 14.68 -4.42 -21.57
CA GLU A 363 13.25 -4.59 -21.33
C GLU A 363 12.45 -4.55 -22.64
N ASN A 364 12.68 -3.52 -23.48
CA ASN A 364 11.96 -3.34 -24.73
C ASN A 364 12.17 -4.52 -25.69
N LEU A 365 13.38 -5.10 -25.73
CA LEU A 365 13.67 -6.29 -26.54
C LEU A 365 12.78 -7.50 -26.16
N ARG A 366 12.26 -7.56 -24.93
CA ARG A 366 11.34 -8.63 -24.50
C ARG A 366 9.91 -8.42 -24.98
N TYR A 367 9.56 -7.25 -25.51
CA TYR A 367 8.19 -6.97 -25.94
C TYR A 367 7.86 -7.75 -27.23
N PRO A 368 6.66 -8.35 -27.34
CA PRO A 368 6.24 -9.06 -28.54
C PRO A 368 6.32 -8.19 -29.81
N ASP A 369 5.96 -6.90 -29.69
CA ASP A 369 6.03 -5.94 -30.79
C ASP A 369 7.47 -5.67 -31.25
N ALA A 370 8.43 -5.67 -30.34
CA ALA A 370 9.84 -5.48 -30.67
C ALA A 370 10.40 -6.70 -31.42
N GLN A 371 10.09 -7.91 -30.93
CA GLN A 371 10.47 -9.16 -31.61
C GLN A 371 9.82 -9.28 -33.00
N GLU A 372 8.55 -8.90 -33.13
CA GLU A 372 7.86 -8.86 -34.41
C GLU A 372 8.44 -7.79 -35.35
N GLY A 373 8.82 -6.61 -34.83
CA GLY A 373 9.50 -5.57 -35.60
C GLY A 373 10.84 -6.06 -36.17
N ILE A 374 11.66 -6.71 -35.35
CA ILE A 374 12.94 -7.31 -35.75
C ILE A 374 12.72 -8.39 -36.81
N ARG A 375 11.79 -9.32 -36.55
CA ARG A 375 11.46 -10.40 -37.50
C ARG A 375 10.97 -9.85 -38.83
N ALA A 376 10.06 -8.87 -38.81
CA ALA A 376 9.52 -8.26 -40.01
C ALA A 376 10.60 -7.54 -40.84
N PHE A 377 11.55 -6.88 -40.17
CA PHE A 377 12.70 -6.26 -40.80
C PHE A 377 13.59 -7.31 -41.50
N LEU A 378 13.94 -8.40 -40.80
CA LEU A 378 14.73 -9.50 -41.35
C LEU A 378 14.02 -10.19 -42.53
N GLU A 379 12.70 -10.37 -42.42
CA GLU A 379 11.84 -10.98 -43.45
C GLU A 379 11.42 -9.99 -44.55
N LYS A 380 11.92 -8.74 -44.54
CA LYS A 380 11.60 -7.67 -45.50
C LYS A 380 10.10 -7.46 -45.74
N ARG A 381 9.31 -7.57 -44.67
CA ARG A 381 7.86 -7.35 -44.70
C ARG A 381 7.46 -6.25 -43.72
N LYS A 382 6.22 -5.76 -43.84
CA LYS A 382 5.66 -4.88 -42.80
C LYS A 382 5.40 -5.69 -41.52
N PRO A 383 5.67 -5.14 -40.33
CA PRO A 383 5.33 -5.77 -39.06
C PRO A 383 3.82 -5.99 -38.98
N ARG A 384 3.42 -7.19 -38.57
CA ARG A 384 2.02 -7.67 -38.59
C ARG A 384 1.22 -7.18 -37.37
N CYS A 385 1.85 -6.57 -36.38
CA CYS A 385 1.21 -6.13 -35.15
C CYS A 385 1.63 -4.71 -34.74
N PHE A 386 0.80 -3.71 -35.03
CA PHE A 386 0.64 -2.50 -34.19
C PHE A 386 -0.84 -2.14 -33.93
N LYS A 387 -1.75 -2.90 -34.58
CA LYS A 387 -3.16 -3.01 -34.21
C LYS A 387 -3.27 -4.19 -33.26
N LEU A 388 -4.02 -4.03 -32.16
CA LEU A 388 -4.39 -5.12 -31.28
C LEU A 388 -5.02 -6.22 -32.17
N ILE A 389 -4.30 -7.31 -32.43
CA ILE A 389 -4.88 -8.49 -33.06
C ILE A 389 -5.77 -9.12 -32.01
N ALA A 390 -7.04 -8.72 -32.00
CA ALA A 390 -8.11 -9.39 -31.28
C ALA A 390 -8.56 -10.70 -31.98
N THR A 391 -7.78 -11.26 -32.92
CA THR A 391 -8.26 -12.35 -33.79
C THR A 391 -7.51 -13.68 -33.68
N LEU A 392 -6.44 -13.80 -32.89
CA LEU A 392 -5.82 -15.11 -32.60
C LEU A 392 -6.50 -15.82 -31.41
N THR A 393 -7.00 -15.06 -30.45
CA THR A 393 -7.84 -15.57 -29.35
C THR A 393 -9.22 -16.00 -29.85
N GLU A 394 -9.81 -15.35 -30.86
CA GLU A 394 -11.08 -15.81 -31.44
C GLU A 394 -10.95 -17.07 -32.32
N LEU A 395 -9.84 -17.27 -33.01
CA LEU A 395 -9.61 -18.49 -33.81
C LEU A 395 -9.31 -19.71 -32.93
N LEU A 396 -8.62 -19.54 -31.80
CA LEU A 396 -8.46 -20.59 -30.79
C LEU A 396 -9.78 -20.84 -30.03
N TYR A 397 -10.58 -19.80 -29.79
CA TYR A 397 -11.92 -19.91 -29.17
C TYR A 397 -12.98 -20.55 -30.09
N LEU A 398 -12.80 -20.48 -31.42
CA LEU A 398 -13.61 -21.21 -32.41
C LEU A 398 -13.19 -22.69 -32.55
N ALA A 399 -11.92 -23.03 -32.28
CA ALA A 399 -11.46 -24.42 -32.25
C ALA A 399 -11.96 -25.16 -31.00
N GLU A 400 -12.00 -24.50 -29.83
CA GLU A 400 -12.52 -25.11 -28.59
C GLU A 400 -14.04 -25.35 -28.60
N ARG A 401 -14.81 -24.63 -29.43
CA ARG A 401 -16.26 -24.83 -29.54
C ARG A 401 -16.68 -26.07 -30.31
N ARG A 402 -15.83 -26.66 -31.15
CA ARG A 402 -16.15 -27.95 -31.82
C ARG A 402 -15.93 -29.16 -30.91
N CYS A 403 -15.03 -29.10 -29.94
CA CYS A 403 -14.83 -30.19 -28.97
C CYS A 403 -15.90 -30.21 -27.86
N LEU A 404 -16.36 -29.05 -27.39
CA LEU A 404 -17.40 -28.97 -26.35
C LEU A 404 -18.82 -29.32 -26.84
N GLN A 405 -19.12 -29.18 -28.13
CA GLN A 405 -20.38 -29.68 -28.69
C GLN A 405 -20.38 -31.20 -28.88
N PHE A 406 -19.22 -31.83 -29.15
CA PHE A 406 -19.12 -33.29 -29.26
C PHE A 406 -19.22 -33.97 -27.88
N LEU A 407 -18.60 -33.40 -26.84
CA LEU A 407 -18.68 -33.90 -25.46
C LEU A 407 -20.08 -33.71 -24.84
N SER A 408 -20.78 -32.63 -25.17
CA SER A 408 -22.17 -32.42 -24.71
C SER A 408 -23.16 -33.37 -25.41
N PHE A 409 -22.93 -33.73 -26.68
CA PHE A 409 -23.74 -34.71 -27.40
C PHE A 409 -23.52 -36.15 -26.88
N CYS A 410 -22.28 -36.52 -26.55
CA CYS A 410 -21.96 -37.81 -25.92
C CYS A 410 -22.54 -37.95 -24.51
N MET A 411 -22.57 -36.88 -23.72
CA MET A 411 -23.18 -36.87 -22.37
C MET A 411 -24.72 -36.94 -22.43
N PHE A 412 -25.34 -36.35 -23.45
CA PHE A 412 -26.79 -36.42 -23.66
C PHE A 412 -27.25 -37.81 -24.14
N LEU A 413 -26.46 -38.47 -25.01
CA LEU A 413 -26.68 -39.86 -25.40
C LEU A 413 -26.51 -40.84 -24.23
N LYS A 414 -25.55 -40.59 -23.33
CA LYS A 414 -25.34 -41.41 -22.13
C LYS A 414 -26.51 -41.26 -21.14
N LEU A 415 -27.08 -40.07 -21.00
CA LEU A 415 -28.26 -39.83 -20.17
C LEU A 415 -29.52 -40.49 -20.75
N ILE A 416 -29.72 -40.42 -22.08
CA ILE A 416 -30.83 -41.09 -22.76
C ILE A 416 -30.70 -42.62 -22.67
N TYR A 417 -29.49 -43.17 -22.81
CA TYR A 417 -29.24 -44.61 -22.67
C TYR A 417 -29.47 -45.11 -21.22
N THR A 418 -29.10 -44.30 -20.22
CA THR A 418 -29.29 -44.65 -18.80
C THR A 418 -30.75 -44.53 -18.35
N VAL A 419 -31.51 -43.57 -18.91
CA VAL A 419 -32.95 -43.42 -18.65
C VAL A 419 -33.76 -44.50 -19.38
N LEU A 420 -33.37 -44.90 -20.60
CA LEU A 420 -34.04 -45.98 -21.34
C LEU A 420 -33.77 -47.38 -20.75
N LEU A 421 -32.60 -47.60 -20.13
CA LEU A 421 -32.32 -48.85 -19.42
C LEU A 421 -33.07 -48.97 -18.08
N ASN A 422 -33.42 -47.87 -17.44
CA ASN A 422 -34.17 -47.87 -16.17
C ASN A 422 -35.69 -47.99 -16.32
N ILE A 423 -36.23 -47.94 -17.55
CA ILE A 423 -37.68 -48.09 -17.81
C ILE A 423 -38.07 -49.56 -18.08
N PHE A 424 -37.12 -50.45 -18.36
CA PHE A 424 -37.40 -51.87 -18.61
C PHE A 424 -36.51 -52.78 -17.74
N LYS A 425 -36.97 -53.13 -16.53
CA LYS A 425 -36.90 -54.49 -15.94
C LYS A 425 -37.31 -54.51 -14.45
N HIS A 426 -38.54 -54.94 -14.20
CA HIS A 426 -38.92 -55.84 -13.11
C HIS A 426 -39.68 -56.99 -13.77
N PRO A 427 -39.51 -58.28 -13.36
CA PRO A 427 -40.01 -58.71 -12.04
C PRO A 427 -39.26 -59.86 -11.31
N LYS A 428 -39.50 -59.92 -9.99
CA LYS A 428 -39.71 -61.09 -9.09
C LYS A 428 -38.59 -62.14 -8.85
N THR A 429 -38.05 -62.20 -7.62
CA THR A 429 -38.33 -63.15 -6.50
C THR A 429 -37.13 -63.30 -5.53
N SER A 430 -37.41 -63.36 -4.23
CA SER A 430 -36.54 -63.57 -3.04
C SER A 430 -36.23 -65.06 -2.74
N PRO A 431 -35.54 -65.47 -1.64
CA PRO A 431 -34.42 -64.91 -0.82
C PRO A 431 -33.29 -65.96 -0.50
N LEU A 432 -32.37 -65.61 0.43
CA LEU A 432 -31.30 -66.42 1.11
C LEU A 432 -29.92 -66.31 0.44
N SER A 433 -28.77 -66.22 1.13
CA SER A 433 -28.38 -66.02 2.53
C SER A 433 -26.87 -65.68 2.54
N ASP A 434 -26.39 -65.10 3.64
CA ASP A 434 -25.00 -65.06 4.13
C ASP A 434 -23.90 -64.20 3.46
N ARG A 435 -23.66 -63.08 4.15
CA ARG A 435 -22.40 -62.63 4.79
C ARG A 435 -21.11 -62.51 3.95
N ASN A 436 -20.57 -61.28 4.06
CA ASN A 436 -19.17 -60.87 4.00
C ASN A 436 -18.52 -60.76 2.61
N PHE A 437 -18.74 -59.60 1.98
CA PHE A 437 -17.94 -59.13 0.85
C PHE A 437 -17.13 -57.89 1.29
N SER A 438 -15.96 -58.13 1.89
CA SER A 438 -14.88 -57.15 2.03
C SER A 438 -13.61 -57.77 1.45
N GLU A 439 -13.56 -57.86 0.13
CA GLU A 439 -12.36 -58.09 -0.68
C GLU A 439 -12.83 -58.05 -2.14
N ASN A 440 -12.04 -57.45 -3.04
CA ASN A 440 -12.31 -57.20 -4.47
C ASN A 440 -12.92 -55.86 -4.87
N ALA A 441 -12.47 -54.76 -4.25
CA ALA A 441 -12.47 -53.42 -4.87
C ALA A 441 -11.04 -53.00 -5.27
N GLN A 442 -10.29 -53.92 -5.90
CA GLN A 442 -8.87 -53.73 -6.22
C GLN A 442 -8.50 -54.16 -7.65
N SER A 443 -9.44 -54.21 -8.60
CA SER A 443 -9.15 -54.59 -10.00
C SER A 443 -9.84 -53.76 -11.08
N TYR A 444 -10.33 -52.55 -10.78
CA TYR A 444 -10.91 -51.65 -11.78
C TYR A 444 -10.47 -50.18 -11.59
N ALA A 445 -9.24 -49.98 -11.12
CA ALA A 445 -8.56 -48.68 -11.04
C ALA A 445 -7.24 -48.65 -11.83
N GLU A 446 -7.08 -49.57 -12.79
CA GLU A 446 -6.04 -49.55 -13.81
C GLU A 446 -6.74 -49.34 -15.15
N ASN A 447 -6.22 -48.41 -15.97
CA ASN A 447 -6.73 -47.93 -17.26
C ASN A 447 -7.59 -46.65 -17.26
N VAL A 448 -7.11 -45.56 -16.64
CA VAL A 448 -7.09 -44.21 -17.25
C VAL A 448 -5.89 -43.43 -16.69
N SER A 449 -4.67 -43.87 -17.04
CA SER A 449 -3.44 -43.11 -16.89
C SER A 449 -2.91 -42.78 -18.28
N LEU A 450 -3.39 -41.70 -18.89
CA LEU A 450 -2.75 -41.14 -20.08
C LEU A 450 -3.07 -39.64 -20.17
N ASN A 451 -2.13 -38.83 -19.66
CA ASN A 451 -1.65 -37.58 -20.27
C ASN A 451 -0.66 -36.82 -19.34
N SER A 452 0.32 -37.53 -18.77
CA SER A 452 1.53 -36.92 -18.20
C SER A 452 2.72 -36.91 -19.18
N GLU A 453 2.67 -37.66 -20.28
CA GLU A 453 3.79 -37.75 -21.24
C GLU A 453 3.86 -36.58 -22.24
N ILE A 454 2.74 -35.91 -22.53
CA ILE A 454 2.72 -34.75 -23.46
C ILE A 454 3.38 -33.52 -22.82
N TRP A 455 3.24 -33.33 -21.50
CA TRP A 455 3.87 -32.22 -20.79
C TRP A 455 5.36 -32.45 -20.54
N HIS A 456 5.80 -33.69 -20.33
CA HIS A 456 7.23 -34.03 -20.28
C HIS A 456 7.92 -33.89 -21.64
N SER A 457 7.26 -34.24 -22.75
CA SER A 457 7.79 -34.04 -24.11
C SER A 457 7.95 -32.57 -24.52
N ILE A 458 7.07 -31.69 -24.03
CA ILE A 458 7.17 -30.24 -24.28
C ILE A 458 8.28 -29.60 -23.43
N TYR A 459 8.54 -30.11 -22.22
CA TYR A 459 9.59 -29.61 -21.34
C TYR A 459 11.00 -30.07 -21.75
N GLU A 460 11.15 -31.32 -22.24
CA GLU A 460 12.43 -31.81 -22.77
C GLU A 460 12.79 -31.19 -24.14
N ASN A 461 11.80 -30.86 -24.98
CA ASN A 461 12.04 -30.15 -26.24
C ASN A 461 12.41 -28.67 -26.04
N TYR A 462 12.14 -28.09 -24.86
CA TYR A 462 12.55 -26.72 -24.53
C TYR A 462 13.97 -26.67 -23.91
N SER A 463 14.39 -27.72 -23.18
CA SER A 463 15.75 -27.83 -22.63
C SER A 463 16.81 -28.24 -23.66
N SER A 464 16.43 -28.78 -24.81
CA SER A 464 17.35 -29.18 -25.89
C SER A 464 17.65 -28.06 -26.91
N PHE A 465 17.06 -26.86 -26.77
CA PHE A 465 17.27 -25.73 -27.68
C PHE A 465 18.30 -24.69 -27.20
N ILE A 466 18.89 -24.88 -26.01
CA ILE A 466 20.07 -24.15 -25.55
C ILE A 466 21.23 -25.12 -25.62
N GLY A 467 21.99 -25.01 -26.72
CA GLY A 467 23.08 -25.91 -27.06
C GLY A 467 24.13 -26.04 -25.95
N ASP A 468 24.60 -27.27 -25.81
CA ASP A 468 25.89 -27.60 -25.24
C ASP A 468 27.00 -26.81 -25.97
N ASP A 469 27.60 -25.86 -25.27
CA ASP A 469 29.00 -25.49 -25.54
C ASP A 469 29.82 -25.97 -24.33
N HIS A 470 30.53 -27.08 -24.56
CA HIS A 470 31.62 -27.51 -23.71
C HIS A 470 32.74 -26.48 -23.75
N SER A 471 32.93 -25.73 -22.66
CA SER A 471 34.21 -25.06 -22.39
C SER A 471 34.55 -25.21 -20.91
N GLU A 472 35.57 -26.02 -20.63
CA GLU A 472 36.26 -26.09 -19.36
C GLU A 472 36.86 -24.72 -19.00
N GLY A 473 36.56 -24.21 -17.80
CA GLY A 473 37.31 -23.12 -17.17
C GLY A 473 36.49 -22.01 -16.49
N GLY A 474 36.56 -21.94 -15.16
CA GLY A 474 36.47 -20.68 -14.37
C GLY A 474 35.09 -20.07 -14.12
N GLY A 475 34.64 -20.15 -12.87
CA GLY A 475 33.32 -19.71 -12.37
C GLY A 475 32.88 -18.27 -12.69
N ILE A 476 31.66 -18.17 -13.22
CA ILE A 476 30.73 -17.06 -12.99
C ILE A 476 29.37 -17.72 -12.70
N SER A 477 28.88 -17.64 -11.47
CA SER A 477 27.58 -18.22 -11.11
C SER A 477 26.46 -17.48 -11.86
N ARG A 478 25.48 -18.24 -12.37
CA ARG A 478 24.28 -17.71 -13.05
C ARG A 478 23.57 -16.72 -12.10
N GLN A 479 23.18 -15.54 -12.58
CA GLN A 479 22.43 -14.55 -11.78
C GLN A 479 21.09 -15.16 -11.29
N CYS A 480 21.00 -15.43 -9.99
CA CYS A 480 19.79 -15.94 -9.35
C CYS A 480 18.73 -14.85 -9.20
N THR A 481 17.51 -15.20 -9.57
CA THR A 481 16.27 -14.43 -9.39
C THR A 481 15.20 -15.37 -8.82
N MET A 482 14.13 -14.81 -8.26
CA MET A 482 13.05 -15.63 -7.68
C MET A 482 12.48 -16.64 -8.70
N SER A 483 12.41 -16.30 -9.99
CA SER A 483 11.89 -17.20 -11.04
C SER A 483 12.76 -18.41 -11.37
N ASN A 484 14.07 -18.38 -11.10
CA ASN A 484 15.02 -19.41 -11.55
C ASN A 484 15.75 -20.15 -10.42
N CYS A 485 15.81 -19.56 -9.22
CA CYS A 485 16.52 -20.10 -8.05
C CYS A 485 15.60 -20.42 -6.87
N PHE A 486 14.29 -20.25 -7.03
CA PHE A 486 13.28 -20.57 -6.01
C PHE A 486 12.15 -21.43 -6.60
N ASN A 487 11.72 -22.46 -5.89
CA ASN A 487 10.63 -23.34 -6.28
C ASN A 487 9.33 -22.98 -5.55
N TYR A 488 8.42 -22.38 -6.29
CA TYR A 488 7.14 -21.90 -5.78
C TYR A 488 6.11 -23.00 -5.50
N SER A 489 6.21 -24.17 -6.13
CA SER A 489 5.21 -25.23 -5.97
C SER A 489 5.06 -25.70 -4.52
N ARG A 490 6.12 -25.57 -3.71
CA ARG A 490 6.11 -25.87 -2.27
C ARG A 490 5.25 -24.92 -1.44
N CYS A 491 4.94 -23.73 -1.96
CA CYS A 491 4.34 -22.63 -1.20
C CYS A 491 2.93 -22.25 -1.67
N ILE A 492 2.46 -22.72 -2.84
CA ILE A 492 1.22 -22.25 -3.48
C ILE A 492 -0.06 -22.79 -2.81
N ASP A 493 -0.12 -24.08 -2.50
CA ASP A 493 -1.36 -24.73 -2.03
C ASP A 493 -1.43 -24.90 -0.49
N ARG A 494 -0.45 -24.38 0.27
CA ARG A 494 -0.28 -24.62 1.72
C ARG A 494 0.04 -23.34 2.49
N PRO A 495 -0.23 -23.26 3.81
CA PRO A 495 0.23 -22.14 4.64
C PRO A 495 1.76 -22.05 4.62
N PHE A 496 2.30 -20.82 4.63
CA PHE A 496 3.75 -20.60 4.62
C PHE A 496 4.38 -21.17 5.90
N LYS A 497 5.30 -22.12 5.72
CA LYS A 497 6.00 -22.79 6.81
C LYS A 497 7.51 -22.85 6.56
N VAL A 498 8.28 -22.81 7.64
CA VAL A 498 9.73 -22.81 7.70
C VAL A 498 10.17 -24.05 8.47
N TYR A 499 10.99 -24.88 7.82
CA TYR A 499 11.62 -26.04 8.44
C TYR A 499 13.05 -25.70 8.85
N ILE A 500 13.45 -26.16 10.03
CA ILE A 500 14.80 -26.00 10.55
C ILE A 500 15.42 -27.39 10.61
N TYR A 501 16.60 -27.56 10.03
CA TYR A 501 17.31 -28.84 10.10
C TYR A 501 17.54 -29.26 11.57
N PRO A 502 17.48 -30.57 11.88
CA PRO A 502 17.76 -31.04 13.23
C PRO A 502 19.24 -30.84 13.59
N ASP A 503 19.51 -30.76 14.88
CA ASP A 503 20.88 -30.70 15.40
C ASP A 503 21.48 -32.11 15.31
N ILE A 504 22.44 -32.34 14.39
CA ILE A 504 23.06 -33.65 14.17
C ILE A 504 24.12 -33.87 15.26
N SER A 505 23.82 -34.75 16.22
CA SER A 505 24.63 -35.03 17.42
C SER A 505 25.98 -35.73 17.17
N ASN A 506 26.33 -36.06 15.93
CA ASN A 506 27.47 -36.93 15.61
C ASN A 506 28.75 -36.17 15.19
N PHE A 507 28.76 -34.84 15.25
CA PHE A 507 29.96 -34.02 15.01
C PHE A 507 30.19 -33.07 16.20
N ASP A 508 30.96 -33.58 17.15
CA ASP A 508 31.67 -32.92 18.25
C ASP A 508 30.87 -32.20 19.34
N GLU A 509 31.24 -32.49 20.59
CA GLU A 509 30.86 -31.80 21.84
C GLU A 509 31.23 -30.30 21.88
N GLU A 510 31.75 -29.73 20.78
CA GLU A 510 32.17 -28.33 20.65
C GLU A 510 31.40 -27.53 19.57
N SER A 511 30.12 -27.83 19.29
CA SER A 511 29.31 -26.96 18.42
C SER A 511 29.01 -25.60 19.09
N LYS A 512 29.98 -24.68 19.02
CA LYS A 512 29.90 -23.29 19.51
C LYS A 512 28.94 -22.47 18.64
N THR A 513 27.65 -22.76 18.73
CA THR A 513 26.61 -21.91 18.14
C THR A 513 26.59 -20.58 18.89
N SER A 514 26.73 -19.46 18.18
CA SER A 514 26.73 -18.11 18.75
C SER A 514 25.44 -17.84 19.50
N ALA A 515 25.51 -16.96 20.50
CA ALA A 515 24.33 -16.54 21.26
C ALA A 515 23.27 -15.91 20.33
N SER A 516 23.71 -15.14 19.34
CA SER A 516 22.84 -14.50 18.35
C SER A 516 22.13 -15.51 17.44
N TYR A 517 22.82 -16.56 16.95
CA TYR A 517 22.18 -17.56 16.10
C TYR A 517 21.19 -18.42 16.87
N ARG A 518 21.52 -18.78 18.13
CA ARG A 518 20.57 -19.44 19.04
C ARG A 518 19.28 -18.64 19.22
N LYS A 519 19.38 -17.31 19.39
CA LYS A 519 18.20 -16.43 19.46
C LYS A 519 17.37 -16.49 18.18
N ILE A 520 17.99 -16.45 17.00
CA ILE A 520 17.28 -16.55 15.70
C ILE A 520 16.54 -17.89 15.60
N LEU A 521 17.22 -19.01 15.83
CA LEU A 521 16.61 -20.34 15.77
C LEU A 521 15.48 -20.50 16.79
N GLN A 522 15.65 -19.96 18.00
CA GLN A 522 14.61 -19.97 19.04
C GLN A 522 13.34 -19.22 18.60
N ILE A 523 13.49 -18.03 18.03
CA ILE A 523 12.34 -17.27 17.49
C ILE A 523 11.68 -18.05 16.35
N LEU A 524 12.45 -18.60 15.41
CA LEU A 524 11.90 -19.36 14.30
C LEU A 524 11.09 -20.57 14.78
N ARG A 525 11.60 -21.34 15.75
CA ARG A 525 10.90 -22.49 16.37
C ARG A 525 9.63 -22.09 17.12
N GLN A 526 9.64 -20.94 17.79
CA GLN A 526 8.47 -20.42 18.52
C GLN A 526 7.46 -19.72 17.61
N SER A 527 7.82 -19.45 16.35
CA SER A 527 6.97 -18.72 15.41
C SER A 527 5.84 -19.59 14.87
N LYS A 528 4.74 -18.93 14.47
CA LYS A 528 3.62 -19.59 13.75
C LYS A 528 4.04 -20.24 12.41
N TYR A 529 5.21 -19.85 11.88
CA TYR A 529 5.72 -20.36 10.62
C TYR A 529 6.47 -21.66 10.79
N PHE A 530 6.80 -22.09 12.01
CA PHE A 530 7.54 -23.34 12.21
C PHE A 530 6.76 -24.59 11.77
N THR A 531 7.49 -25.57 11.23
CA THR A 531 7.02 -26.95 10.99
C THR A 531 8.17 -27.94 11.22
N ASP A 532 7.87 -29.07 11.84
CA ASP A 532 8.78 -30.23 11.96
C ASP A 532 8.72 -31.16 10.73
N ASP A 533 7.73 -30.96 9.86
CA ASP A 533 7.53 -31.73 8.64
C ASP A 533 8.15 -31.00 7.43
N PRO A 534 9.22 -31.53 6.80
CA PRO A 534 9.87 -30.90 5.65
C PRO A 534 8.93 -30.83 4.43
N ASP A 535 7.95 -31.73 4.28
CA ASP A 535 7.03 -31.71 3.14
C ASP A 535 6.01 -30.57 3.24
N GLN A 536 5.76 -30.06 4.44
CA GLN A 536 4.93 -28.86 4.65
C GLN A 536 5.72 -27.57 4.50
N ALA A 537 7.05 -27.64 4.45
CA ALA A 537 7.92 -26.47 4.45
C ALA A 537 8.07 -25.82 3.07
N CYS A 538 7.88 -24.50 3.07
CA CYS A 538 8.17 -23.61 1.96
C CYS A 538 9.65 -23.17 1.96
N LEU A 539 10.18 -22.88 3.15
CA LEU A 539 11.58 -22.47 3.36
C LEU A 539 12.33 -23.40 4.30
N PHE A 540 13.65 -23.49 4.08
CA PHE A 540 14.57 -24.30 4.86
C PHE A 540 15.66 -23.42 5.50
N VAL A 541 15.90 -23.60 6.80
CA VAL A 541 16.94 -22.88 7.56
C VAL A 541 17.90 -23.89 8.19
N LEU A 542 19.21 -23.63 8.05
CA LEU A 542 20.26 -24.49 8.59
C LEU A 542 20.28 -24.45 10.13
N SER A 543 20.54 -25.59 10.79
CA SER A 543 20.85 -25.63 12.23
C SER A 543 22.25 -25.11 12.55
N TYR A 544 23.17 -25.19 11.59
CA TYR A 544 24.56 -24.74 11.75
C TYR A 544 24.69 -23.21 11.71
N ASP A 545 25.55 -22.66 12.56
CA ASP A 545 25.79 -21.22 12.64
C ASP A 545 26.55 -20.68 11.41
N THR A 546 25.85 -19.85 10.63
CA THR A 546 26.38 -19.14 9.46
C THR A 546 26.58 -17.64 9.68
N LEU A 547 26.38 -17.13 10.91
CA LEU A 547 26.39 -15.68 11.18
C LEU A 547 27.77 -15.07 10.99
N SER A 548 28.81 -15.70 11.54
CA SER A 548 30.18 -15.20 11.48
C SER A 548 31.04 -16.03 10.55
N ARG A 549 31.45 -15.47 9.40
CA ARG A 549 32.37 -16.08 8.42
C ARG A 549 33.74 -15.42 8.40
N ASP A 550 34.06 -14.66 9.43
CA ASP A 550 35.39 -14.12 9.69
C ASP A 550 36.26 -15.23 10.30
N SER A 551 37.29 -15.72 9.61
CA SER A 551 38.13 -16.84 10.08
C SER A 551 38.86 -16.57 11.39
N LEU A 552 38.96 -15.30 11.79
CA LEU A 552 39.54 -14.88 13.08
C LEU A 552 38.52 -14.89 14.23
N SER A 553 37.25 -15.18 13.96
CA SER A 553 36.18 -15.20 14.95
C SER A 553 36.18 -16.52 15.72
N ALA A 554 36.00 -16.44 17.05
CA ALA A 554 35.78 -17.63 17.89
C ALA A 554 34.46 -18.36 17.58
N GLU A 555 33.56 -17.72 16.83
CA GLU A 555 32.26 -18.24 16.38
C GLU A 555 32.32 -18.75 14.93
N TYR A 556 33.52 -18.80 14.32
CA TYR A 556 33.70 -19.34 12.98
C TYR A 556 33.53 -20.86 13.00
N VAL A 557 32.55 -21.35 12.24
CA VAL A 557 32.31 -22.79 12.09
C VAL A 557 33.11 -23.30 10.89
N GLU A 558 34.11 -24.14 11.15
CA GLU A 558 34.95 -24.76 10.12
C GLU A 558 34.21 -25.86 9.33
N ASN A 559 34.72 -26.16 8.12
CA ASN A 559 34.27 -27.25 7.27
C ASN A 559 32.76 -27.25 6.93
N MET A 560 32.16 -26.07 6.77
CA MET A 560 30.73 -25.93 6.44
C MET A 560 30.29 -26.71 5.21
N ASN A 561 31.11 -26.77 4.15
CA ASN A 561 30.81 -27.59 2.97
C ASN A 561 30.64 -29.09 3.31
N ALA A 562 31.42 -29.63 4.26
CA ALA A 562 31.28 -31.02 4.71
C ALA A 562 30.01 -31.20 5.55
N LYS A 563 29.68 -30.22 6.41
CA LYS A 563 28.46 -30.21 7.23
C LYS A 563 27.18 -30.09 6.39
N ILE A 564 27.21 -29.31 5.30
CA ILE A 564 26.09 -29.23 4.35
C ILE A 564 25.96 -30.54 3.57
N LYS A 565 27.08 -31.19 3.20
CA LYS A 565 27.07 -32.50 2.54
C LYS A 565 26.55 -33.64 3.43
N SER A 566 26.61 -33.50 4.75
CA SER A 566 26.03 -34.47 5.69
C SER A 566 24.52 -34.29 5.91
N LEU A 567 23.94 -33.17 5.45
CA LEU A 567 22.49 -33.00 5.45
C LEU A 567 21.84 -33.99 4.46
N PRO A 568 20.57 -34.37 4.65
CA PRO A 568 19.87 -35.24 3.72
C PRO A 568 19.95 -34.69 2.28
N LYS A 569 20.60 -35.45 1.38
CA LYS A 569 20.89 -35.00 -0.01
C LYS A 569 19.65 -34.56 -0.78
N ASN A 570 18.49 -35.10 -0.42
CA ASN A 570 17.21 -34.84 -1.07
C ASN A 570 16.61 -33.48 -0.67
N LEU A 571 17.06 -32.87 0.43
CA LEU A 571 16.50 -31.64 0.99
C LEU A 571 17.29 -30.39 0.58
N TRP A 572 18.63 -30.42 0.63
CA TRP A 572 19.45 -29.22 0.34
C TRP A 572 19.23 -28.66 -1.07
N ASN A 573 19.01 -29.51 -2.07
CA ASN A 573 18.69 -29.15 -3.47
C ASN A 573 19.48 -27.93 -4.01
N ASN A 574 20.81 -27.96 -3.83
CA ASN A 574 21.72 -26.88 -4.21
C ASN A 574 21.33 -25.48 -3.68
N GLY A 575 20.72 -25.40 -2.50
CA GLY A 575 20.30 -24.15 -1.85
C GLY A 575 18.94 -23.60 -2.27
N MET A 576 18.21 -24.24 -3.20
CA MET A 576 16.89 -23.78 -3.61
C MET A 576 15.90 -23.80 -2.42
N ASN A 577 15.12 -22.73 -2.22
CA ASN A 577 14.23 -22.53 -1.06
C ASN A 577 14.95 -22.47 0.31
N HIS A 578 16.27 -22.28 0.35
CA HIS A 578 17.01 -22.12 1.61
C HIS A 578 17.24 -20.65 1.94
N LEU A 579 17.15 -20.33 3.23
CA LEU A 579 17.45 -19.02 3.79
C LEU A 579 18.68 -19.11 4.70
N ILE A 580 19.70 -18.30 4.39
CA ILE A 580 20.96 -18.25 5.13
C ILE A 580 21.07 -16.88 5.82
N PHE A 581 21.13 -16.89 7.14
CA PHE A 581 21.43 -15.70 7.92
C PHE A 581 22.93 -15.48 8.02
N ASN A 582 23.38 -14.27 7.75
CA ASN A 582 24.78 -13.90 7.86
C ASN A 582 24.95 -12.45 8.35
N LEU A 583 25.61 -12.23 9.48
CA LEU A 583 25.82 -10.88 10.00
C LEU A 583 27.25 -10.40 9.73
N TYR A 584 28.22 -11.29 9.86
CA TYR A 584 29.63 -10.95 9.77
C TYR A 584 30.28 -11.70 8.61
N SER A 585 30.24 -11.10 7.41
CA SER A 585 31.03 -11.52 6.26
C SER A 585 31.53 -10.31 5.46
N GLY A 586 32.54 -10.54 4.61
CA GLY A 586 33.18 -9.50 3.83
C GLY A 586 34.14 -8.66 4.67
N THR A 587 35.38 -8.59 4.24
CA THR A 587 36.31 -7.56 4.71
C THR A 587 36.83 -6.73 3.54
N TRP A 588 37.35 -5.55 3.86
CA TRP A 588 38.06 -4.74 2.88
C TRP A 588 39.22 -5.56 2.26
N PRO A 589 39.54 -5.45 0.95
CA PRO A 589 39.05 -4.47 -0.03
C PRO A 589 37.73 -4.79 -0.72
N ASP A 590 37.43 -6.07 -0.92
CA ASP A 590 36.44 -6.46 -1.92
C ASP A 590 35.03 -6.54 -1.34
N TYR A 591 34.89 -6.59 -0.01
CA TYR A 591 33.61 -6.79 0.70
C TYR A 591 32.77 -7.91 0.07
N ASP A 592 33.46 -8.90 -0.51
CA ASP A 592 32.94 -9.82 -1.53
C ASP A 592 31.92 -10.81 -0.93
N LEU A 593 30.95 -11.20 -1.75
CA LEU A 593 29.99 -12.26 -1.47
C LEU A 593 30.57 -13.67 -1.56
N THR A 594 31.75 -13.85 -2.15
CA THR A 594 32.43 -15.16 -2.18
C THR A 594 32.93 -15.61 -0.81
N GLU A 595 33.08 -14.70 0.16
CA GLU A 595 33.63 -14.96 1.50
C GLU A 595 32.63 -15.54 2.52
N LEU A 596 31.63 -16.33 2.09
CA LEU A 596 30.88 -17.16 3.05
C LEU A 596 31.72 -18.35 3.54
N GLY A 597 32.81 -18.68 2.86
CA GLY A 597 33.65 -19.84 3.18
C GLY A 597 32.98 -21.19 2.85
N PHE A 598 31.83 -21.15 2.16
CA PHE A 598 31.11 -22.31 1.62
C PHE A 598 30.23 -21.89 0.44
N GLU A 599 29.80 -22.84 -0.37
CA GLU A 599 28.97 -22.59 -1.57
C GLU A 599 27.48 -22.53 -1.17
N PRO A 600 26.83 -21.34 -1.19
CA PRO A 600 25.41 -21.23 -0.83
C PRO A 600 24.47 -21.72 -1.94
N GLY A 601 24.99 -21.91 -3.17
CA GLY A 601 24.20 -22.30 -4.34
C GLY A 601 23.11 -21.28 -4.66
N GLN A 602 21.86 -21.74 -4.69
CA GLN A 602 20.66 -20.98 -5.01
C GLN A 602 19.95 -20.39 -3.77
N ALA A 603 20.58 -20.44 -2.59
CA ALA A 603 19.99 -19.94 -1.36
C ALA A 603 19.82 -18.42 -1.35
N ILE A 604 18.79 -17.97 -0.65
CA ILE A 604 18.58 -16.56 -0.34
C ILE A 604 19.51 -16.16 0.82
N LEU A 605 20.17 -15.01 0.68
CA LEU A 605 21.06 -14.48 1.71
C LEU A 605 20.36 -13.36 2.47
N ALA A 606 20.03 -13.62 3.73
CA ALA A 606 19.70 -12.59 4.70
C ALA A 606 20.99 -12.11 5.36
N LYS A 607 21.65 -11.16 4.70
CA LYS A 607 23.01 -10.72 5.04
C LYS A 607 23.07 -9.25 5.47
N ALA A 608 23.88 -8.96 6.49
CA ALA A 608 24.21 -7.59 6.85
C ALA A 608 25.38 -7.06 6.02
N SER A 609 25.48 -5.73 5.89
CA SER A 609 26.59 -5.05 5.17
C SER A 609 26.68 -5.39 3.67
N PHE A 610 25.55 -5.56 2.99
CA PHE A 610 25.55 -5.75 1.52
C PHE A 610 26.16 -4.57 0.76
N SER A 611 26.97 -4.90 -0.25
CA SER A 611 27.40 -3.97 -1.29
C SER A 611 26.38 -3.95 -2.43
N THR A 612 26.10 -2.79 -3.00
CA THR A 612 25.25 -2.60 -4.19
C THR A 612 25.69 -3.44 -5.39
N ARG A 613 27.00 -3.77 -5.48
CA ARG A 613 27.57 -4.57 -6.59
C ARG A 613 27.14 -6.05 -6.58
N HIS A 614 26.71 -6.50 -5.42
CA HIS A 614 26.66 -7.90 -5.04
C HIS A 614 25.26 -8.30 -4.59
N TYR A 615 24.52 -7.36 -4.02
CA TYR A 615 23.14 -7.54 -3.61
C TYR A 615 22.24 -7.97 -4.79
N ARG A 616 21.65 -9.17 -4.71
CA ARG A 616 20.65 -9.62 -5.68
C ARG A 616 19.31 -8.97 -5.34
N SER A 617 19.04 -7.83 -5.95
CA SER A 617 17.80 -7.07 -5.74
C SER A 617 16.56 -7.95 -5.95
N HIS A 618 15.58 -7.85 -5.05
CA HIS A 618 14.36 -8.66 -5.04
C HIS A 618 14.56 -10.17 -4.85
N PHE A 619 15.77 -10.58 -4.46
CA PHE A 619 16.10 -11.96 -4.09
C PHE A 619 16.72 -12.03 -2.70
N ASP A 620 17.76 -11.24 -2.42
CA ASP A 620 18.45 -11.18 -1.12
C ASP A 620 17.85 -10.16 -0.14
N ILE A 621 18.12 -10.34 1.16
CA ILE A 621 17.62 -9.46 2.22
C ILE A 621 18.78 -8.77 2.95
N SER A 622 18.83 -7.45 2.85
CA SER A 622 19.75 -6.66 3.67
C SER A 622 19.30 -6.59 5.13
N LEU A 623 20.15 -7.06 6.05
CA LEU A 623 19.94 -7.01 7.49
C LEU A 623 20.76 -5.92 8.17
N ALA A 624 20.31 -5.50 9.35
CA ALA A 624 21.09 -4.67 10.25
C ALA A 624 22.11 -5.51 11.03
N LEU A 625 23.28 -4.93 11.31
CA LEU A 625 24.23 -5.51 12.26
C LEU A 625 23.72 -5.27 13.68
N PHE A 626 23.56 -6.34 14.46
CA PHE A 626 23.12 -6.26 15.86
C PHE A 626 24.03 -7.06 16.80
N HIS A 627 24.17 -6.57 18.03
CA HIS A 627 24.99 -7.20 19.07
C HIS A 627 24.25 -8.39 19.70
N ASP A 628 24.99 -9.32 20.30
CA ASP A 628 24.40 -10.43 21.08
C ASP A 628 23.62 -9.94 22.32
N ILE A 629 23.79 -8.68 22.75
CA ILE A 629 23.06 -8.06 23.86
C ILE A 629 21.62 -7.71 23.45
N LEU A 630 21.33 -7.59 22.14
CA LEU A 630 19.99 -7.26 21.65
C LEU A 630 18.97 -8.28 22.20
N PRO A 631 17.86 -7.84 22.81
CA PRO A 631 16.93 -8.74 23.49
C PRO A 631 16.26 -9.68 22.50
N LEU A 632 15.87 -10.86 22.99
CA LEU A 632 15.23 -11.89 22.18
C LEU A 632 13.88 -11.40 21.63
N ARG A 633 13.06 -10.80 22.50
CA ARG A 633 11.77 -10.17 22.17
C ARG A 633 11.81 -8.70 22.54
N GLY A 634 10.87 -7.91 22.00
CA GLY A 634 10.76 -6.49 22.35
C GLY A 634 10.57 -6.34 23.86
N LEU A 635 10.99 -5.20 24.42
CA LEU A 635 10.72 -4.86 25.82
C LEU A 635 9.23 -5.03 26.11
N ASN A 636 8.88 -5.71 27.20
CA ASN A 636 7.52 -5.66 27.73
C ASN A 636 7.21 -4.19 28.04
N ALA A 637 5.96 -3.73 27.88
CA ALA A 637 5.65 -2.32 28.14
C ALA A 637 5.90 -1.90 29.60
N THR A 638 6.17 -2.84 30.51
CA THR A 638 6.67 -2.61 31.86
C THR A 638 8.10 -2.06 31.89
N ASP A 639 8.98 -2.43 30.95
CA ASP A 639 10.37 -1.92 30.88
C ASP A 639 10.46 -0.55 30.18
N VAL A 640 9.31 0.01 29.77
CA VAL A 640 9.18 1.39 29.24
C VAL A 640 9.36 2.42 30.36
N GLU A 641 9.51 1.99 31.61
CA GLU A 641 9.80 2.80 32.82
C GLU A 641 10.96 3.80 32.65
N ASN A 642 11.87 3.62 31.67
CA ASN A 642 12.95 4.57 31.38
C ASN A 642 12.87 5.26 30.01
N VAL A 643 11.73 5.21 29.31
CA VAL A 643 11.51 6.06 28.13
C VAL A 643 11.17 7.46 28.62
N ASP A 644 12.23 8.27 28.76
CA ASP A 644 12.20 9.72 29.00
C ASP A 644 10.98 10.37 28.32
N LEU A 645 9.89 10.59 29.08
CA LEU A 645 8.69 11.31 28.65
C LEU A 645 9.01 12.79 28.37
N ASN A 646 10.19 13.25 28.79
CA ASN A 646 10.78 14.57 28.50
C ASN A 646 11.43 14.68 27.10
N TRP A 647 11.05 13.81 26.16
CA TRP A 647 11.49 13.89 24.77
C TRP A 647 10.44 14.60 23.91
N PRO A 648 10.78 15.63 23.11
CA PRO A 648 12.13 16.03 22.70
C PRO A 648 12.80 17.03 23.64
N ARG A 649 14.03 16.72 24.08
CA ARG A 649 14.92 17.71 24.69
C ARG A 649 15.11 18.84 23.69
N SER A 650 14.64 20.05 23.98
CA SER A 650 14.77 21.22 23.09
C SER A 650 16.19 21.82 23.09
N ASN A 651 17.03 21.46 24.06
CA ASN A 651 18.40 21.96 24.22
C ASN A 651 19.43 20.87 23.90
N TRP A 652 19.72 20.65 22.62
CA TRP A 652 20.84 19.80 22.19
C TRP A 652 22.14 20.59 22.17
N SER A 653 23.22 19.98 22.65
CA SER A 653 24.53 20.61 22.70
C SER A 653 25.32 20.45 21.39
N TYR A 654 25.03 19.39 20.62
CA TYR A 654 25.86 19.01 19.47
C TYR A 654 25.07 18.81 18.18
N THR A 655 25.63 19.28 17.07
CA THR A 655 25.13 19.08 15.70
C THR A 655 25.49 17.69 15.20
N LEU A 656 26.77 17.31 15.22
CA LEU A 656 27.25 16.04 14.66
C LEU A 656 28.27 15.40 15.59
N VAL A 657 28.10 14.11 15.88
CA VAL A 657 29.02 13.37 16.74
C VAL A 657 29.51 12.05 16.16
N PHE A 658 30.73 11.70 16.56
CA PHE A 658 31.34 10.40 16.35
C PHE A 658 32.21 10.08 17.57
N LYS A 659 32.06 8.89 18.14
CA LYS A 659 33.03 8.32 19.07
C LYS A 659 33.39 6.93 18.59
N GLY A 660 34.64 6.67 18.20
CA GLY A 660 35.03 5.34 17.74
C GLY A 660 36.51 5.14 17.42
N LYS A 661 36.85 3.95 16.92
CA LYS A 661 38.23 3.62 16.53
C LYS A 661 38.67 4.41 15.29
N ARG A 662 39.89 4.95 15.34
CA ARG A 662 40.66 5.50 14.21
C ARG A 662 41.71 4.46 13.82
N TYR A 663 41.66 4.02 12.58
CA TYR A 663 42.65 3.10 12.04
C TYR A 663 43.83 3.94 11.54
N VAL A 664 44.97 3.88 12.24
CA VAL A 664 46.18 4.65 11.90
C VAL A 664 46.92 4.00 10.72
N PHE A 665 46.76 2.70 10.56
CA PHE A 665 47.35 1.86 9.51
C PHE A 665 46.31 0.90 8.94
N GLY A 666 46.56 0.35 7.75
CA GLY A 666 45.59 -0.46 6.99
C GLY A 666 44.71 0.40 6.08
N ILE A 667 43.96 -0.21 5.17
CA ILE A 667 43.27 0.52 4.07
C ILE A 667 41.78 0.72 4.42
N GLY A 668 41.24 1.91 4.10
CA GLY A 668 40.03 2.48 4.71
C GLY A 668 40.31 3.32 5.96
N SER A 669 41.59 3.40 6.37
CA SER A 669 42.10 4.31 7.39
C SER A 669 41.90 5.76 6.99
N GLU A 670 42.07 6.15 5.74
CA GLU A 670 42.05 7.56 5.31
C GLU A 670 40.78 8.31 5.75
N THR A 671 39.59 7.78 5.45
CA THR A 671 38.31 8.40 5.88
C THR A 671 38.18 8.45 7.40
N ARG A 672 38.54 7.37 8.10
CA ARG A 672 38.50 7.26 9.57
C ARG A 672 39.54 8.14 10.26
N ASN A 673 40.68 8.32 9.62
CA ASN A 673 41.79 9.17 10.02
C ASN A 673 41.39 10.62 9.81
N ALA A 674 40.66 10.94 8.74
CA ALA A 674 40.19 12.29 8.48
C ALA A 674 39.09 12.78 9.46
N LEU A 675 38.42 11.89 10.19
CA LEU A 675 37.29 12.26 11.07
C LEU A 675 37.67 13.25 12.15
N TYR A 676 38.86 13.15 12.74
CA TYR A 676 39.27 14.06 13.81
C TYR A 676 39.40 15.51 13.30
N HIS A 677 39.63 15.72 11.99
CA HIS A 677 39.73 17.06 11.42
C HIS A 677 38.38 17.79 11.38
N LEU A 678 37.26 17.07 11.51
CA LEU A 678 35.94 17.68 11.66
C LEU A 678 35.68 18.18 13.09
N HIS A 679 36.49 17.75 14.07
CA HIS A 679 36.31 18.14 15.47
C HIS A 679 36.53 19.64 15.66
N ASN A 680 35.59 20.33 16.31
CA ASN A 680 35.73 21.74 16.62
C ASN A 680 35.52 22.10 18.10
N ALA A 681 35.37 21.09 18.97
CA ALA A 681 35.10 21.21 20.41
C ALA A 681 33.90 22.11 20.79
N LYS A 682 33.02 22.44 19.84
CA LYS A 682 31.82 23.26 20.03
C LYS A 682 30.57 22.43 19.77
N ASP A 683 30.15 22.36 18.51
CA ASP A 683 28.95 21.66 18.06
C ASP A 683 29.27 20.37 17.30
N ILE A 684 30.53 20.13 16.93
CA ILE A 684 30.97 18.92 16.22
C ILE A 684 32.04 18.20 17.03
N ILE A 685 31.66 17.03 17.55
CA ILE A 685 32.48 16.24 18.47
C ILE A 685 32.93 14.95 17.79
N MET A 686 34.22 14.82 17.49
CA MET A 686 34.80 13.65 16.84
C MET A 686 35.87 13.08 17.76
N LEU A 687 35.50 12.06 18.51
CA LEU A 687 36.36 11.40 19.49
C LEU A 687 36.86 10.10 18.90
N THR A 688 38.16 10.02 18.67
CA THR A 688 38.81 8.87 18.05
C THR A 688 39.72 8.16 19.04
N THR A 689 39.87 6.83 18.93
CA THR A 689 40.90 6.08 19.66
C THR A 689 41.73 5.22 18.71
N CYS A 690 43.04 5.20 18.94
CA CYS A 690 44.00 4.33 18.27
C CYS A 690 44.15 2.95 18.96
N LYS A 691 43.51 2.72 20.12
CA LYS A 691 43.57 1.43 20.85
C LYS A 691 42.82 0.33 20.06
N HIS A 692 43.51 -0.39 19.16
CA HIS A 692 42.91 -1.46 18.38
C HIS A 692 43.82 -2.67 18.08
N GLY A 693 43.39 -3.86 18.49
CA GLY A 693 44.17 -5.10 18.35
C GLY A 693 45.27 -5.22 19.41
N LYS A 694 46.04 -6.32 19.39
CA LYS A 694 47.11 -6.57 20.37
C LYS A 694 48.36 -5.71 20.12
N ASP A 695 48.57 -5.28 18.87
CA ASP A 695 49.77 -4.57 18.42
C ASP A 695 49.55 -3.05 18.23
N TRP A 696 48.51 -2.46 18.81
CA TRP A 696 48.17 -1.05 18.59
C TRP A 696 49.31 -0.09 19.00
N MET A 697 50.05 -0.42 20.06
CA MET A 697 51.20 0.36 20.54
C MET A 697 52.33 0.44 19.51
N LYS A 698 52.46 -0.56 18.62
CA LYS A 698 53.49 -0.57 17.57
C LYS A 698 53.18 0.39 16.43
N ASN A 699 51.90 0.76 16.27
CA ASN A 699 51.42 1.55 15.14
C ASN A 699 50.78 2.88 15.59
N GLN A 700 51.18 3.38 16.76
CA GLN A 700 50.73 4.68 17.26
C GLN A 700 51.42 5.81 16.48
N ASP A 701 50.67 6.87 16.19
CA ASP A 701 51.22 8.13 15.69
C ASP A 701 51.34 9.16 16.83
N GLU A 702 51.89 10.33 16.53
CA GLU A 702 52.12 11.40 17.52
C GLU A 702 50.83 11.92 18.18
N ARG A 703 49.66 11.70 17.55
CA ARG A 703 48.35 12.17 18.02
C ARG A 703 47.62 11.14 18.90
N CYS A 704 48.03 9.88 18.87
CA CYS A 704 47.35 8.77 19.53
C CYS A 704 47.13 8.97 21.05
N SER A 705 48.05 9.64 21.75
CA SER A 705 47.88 9.99 23.17
C SER A 705 46.71 10.96 23.40
N ILE A 706 46.70 12.07 22.66
CA ILE A 706 45.65 13.11 22.72
C ILE A 706 44.28 12.53 22.38
N ASP A 707 44.23 11.73 21.32
CA ASP A 707 43.01 11.06 20.89
C ASP A 707 42.44 10.15 21.99
N ASN A 708 43.29 9.35 22.65
CA ASN A 708 42.86 8.48 23.75
C ASN A 708 42.39 9.26 24.97
N ASP A 709 43.09 10.32 25.36
CA ASP A 709 42.69 11.16 26.50
C ASP A 709 41.32 11.82 26.24
N LEU A 710 41.12 12.36 25.03
CA LEU A 710 39.83 12.90 24.62
C LEU A 710 38.74 11.82 24.53
N TYR A 711 39.08 10.61 24.11
CA TYR A 711 38.13 9.50 23.99
C TYR A 711 37.64 9.00 25.36
N ASP A 712 38.53 8.94 26.34
CA ASP A 712 38.25 8.37 27.67
C ASP A 712 37.42 9.35 28.54
N ASN A 713 37.49 10.66 28.27
CA ASN A 713 36.80 11.71 29.04
C ASN A 713 35.29 11.86 28.77
N TRP A 714 34.72 11.16 27.79
CA TRP A 714 33.33 11.36 27.36
C TRP A 714 32.51 10.08 27.43
N ASN A 715 31.26 10.15 27.90
CA ASN A 715 30.35 9.00 27.86
C ASN A 715 29.75 8.81 26.44
N TYR A 716 29.76 7.58 25.93
CA TYR A 716 29.27 7.27 24.57
C TYR A 716 27.77 7.50 24.40
N GLU A 717 26.98 7.04 25.37
CA GLU A 717 25.52 7.09 25.29
C GLU A 717 24.98 8.51 25.47
N GLU A 718 25.54 9.24 26.44
CA GLU A 718 25.18 10.64 26.68
C GLU A 718 25.50 11.52 25.48
N LEU A 719 26.65 11.27 24.84
CA LEU A 719 27.05 12.00 23.64
C LEU A 719 26.03 11.79 22.51
N MET A 720 25.62 10.55 22.23
CA MET A 720 24.64 10.27 21.17
C MET A 720 23.25 10.84 21.49
N ALA A 721 22.80 10.74 22.75
CA ALA A 721 21.50 11.26 23.18
C ALA A 721 21.40 12.79 23.06
N ASN A 722 22.50 13.50 23.29
CA ASN A 722 22.57 14.97 23.26
C ASN A 722 22.94 15.55 21.88
N SER A 723 22.89 14.74 20.82
CA SER A 723 23.33 15.10 19.46
C SER A 723 22.20 15.02 18.44
N LYS A 724 22.18 15.93 17.47
CA LYS A 724 21.21 15.92 16.36
C LYS A 724 21.49 14.79 15.37
N PHE A 725 22.75 14.67 14.93
CA PHE A 725 23.22 13.71 13.94
C PHE A 725 24.37 12.85 14.49
N CYS A 726 24.37 11.56 14.12
CA CYS A 726 25.39 10.59 14.51
C CYS A 726 26.08 10.03 13.28
N LEU A 727 27.40 10.22 13.18
CA LEU A 727 28.16 9.75 12.03
C LEU A 727 28.33 8.23 12.06
N VAL A 728 27.94 7.58 10.98
CA VAL A 728 28.07 6.13 10.74
C VAL A 728 29.01 5.92 9.55
N PRO A 729 30.33 6.01 9.75
CA PRO A 729 31.28 5.81 8.69
C PRO A 729 31.59 4.33 8.49
N ARG A 730 32.01 3.99 7.27
CA ARG A 730 32.56 2.69 6.92
C ARG A 730 33.61 2.25 7.95
N GLY A 731 33.59 0.97 8.28
CA GLY A 731 34.59 0.33 9.14
C GLY A 731 35.23 -0.85 8.43
N ARG A 732 35.57 -1.88 9.21
CA ARG A 732 35.97 -3.19 8.66
C ARG A 732 34.91 -3.81 7.74
N ARG A 733 33.64 -3.41 7.92
CA ARG A 733 32.46 -3.79 7.13
C ARG A 733 31.74 -2.53 6.64
N LEU A 734 30.88 -2.67 5.64
CA LEU A 734 30.06 -1.57 5.12
C LEU A 734 29.01 -1.09 6.12
N GLY A 735 28.39 -2.01 6.85
CA GLY A 735 27.48 -1.70 7.96
C GLY A 735 28.20 -1.51 9.30
N SER A 736 27.52 -0.86 10.24
CA SER A 736 28.04 -0.59 11.58
C SER A 736 26.95 -0.76 12.64
N PHE A 737 27.27 -1.32 13.81
CA PHE A 737 26.36 -1.41 14.97
C PHE A 737 25.78 -0.05 15.37
N ARG A 738 26.58 1.01 15.19
CA ARG A 738 26.15 2.39 15.43
C ARG A 738 24.90 2.79 14.67
N PHE A 739 24.62 2.16 13.53
CA PHE A 739 23.39 2.42 12.80
C PHE A 739 22.17 2.16 13.69
N LEU A 740 22.11 1.01 14.36
CA LEU A 740 21.00 0.69 15.26
C LEU A 740 21.02 1.53 16.54
N GLU A 741 22.20 1.72 17.14
CA GLU A 741 22.36 2.54 18.36
C GLU A 741 21.92 3.99 18.12
N ALA A 742 22.22 4.56 16.94
CA ALA A 742 21.78 5.90 16.58
C ALA A 742 20.26 5.96 16.42
N LEU A 743 19.64 5.00 15.74
CA LEU A 743 18.19 4.93 15.60
C LEU A 743 17.49 4.75 16.96
N GLU A 744 18.02 3.91 17.84
CA GLU A 744 17.52 3.66 19.20
C GLU A 744 17.46 4.96 20.02
N LYS A 745 18.57 5.71 20.05
CA LYS A 745 18.68 6.99 20.78
C LYS A 745 18.00 8.15 20.03
N GLY A 746 17.42 7.88 18.86
CA GLY A 746 16.78 8.88 17.99
C GLY A 746 17.76 9.89 17.39
N CYS A 747 19.06 9.59 17.37
CA CYS A 747 20.09 10.38 16.72
C CYS A 747 20.10 10.07 15.21
N ILE A 748 19.93 11.08 14.34
CA ILE A 748 19.79 10.83 12.90
C ILE A 748 21.09 10.22 12.37
N PRO A 749 21.09 8.99 11.82
CA PRO A 749 22.29 8.39 11.28
C PRO A 749 22.76 9.16 10.03
N VAL A 750 24.04 9.47 9.98
CA VAL A 750 24.70 10.05 8.80
C VAL A 750 25.61 8.99 8.21
N ILE A 751 25.17 8.36 7.12
CA ILE A 751 25.85 7.24 6.50
C ILE A 751 27.00 7.76 5.66
N LEU A 752 28.21 7.35 6.02
CA LEU A 752 29.43 7.67 5.28
C LEU A 752 30.11 6.36 4.88
N SER A 753 29.40 5.58 4.07
CA SER A 753 29.81 4.27 3.55
C SER A 753 29.18 4.13 2.17
N ASN A 754 29.95 4.48 1.14
CA ASN A 754 29.49 4.38 -0.24
C ASN A 754 29.15 2.91 -0.56
N ASP A 755 28.17 2.65 -1.42
CA ASP A 755 27.72 1.31 -1.84
C ASP A 755 27.06 0.43 -0.77
N TRP A 756 26.82 0.91 0.46
CA TRP A 756 26.09 0.13 1.46
C TRP A 756 24.58 0.09 1.19
N VAL A 757 24.03 -1.11 0.98
CA VAL A 757 22.58 -1.36 0.92
C VAL A 757 22.02 -1.40 2.36
N LEU A 758 21.23 -0.39 2.72
CA LEU A 758 20.67 -0.27 4.07
C LEU A 758 19.69 -1.42 4.40
N PRO A 759 19.53 -1.76 5.69
CA PRO A 759 18.68 -2.87 6.14
C PRO A 759 17.23 -2.71 5.66
N PHE A 760 16.66 -3.77 5.11
CA PHE A 760 15.29 -3.79 4.56
C PHE A 760 14.99 -2.63 3.59
N SER A 761 15.99 -2.16 2.82
CA SER A 761 15.85 -1.03 1.88
C SER A 761 14.83 -1.24 0.76
N GLU A 762 14.38 -2.47 0.54
CA GLU A 762 13.24 -2.77 -0.35
C GLU A 762 11.89 -2.34 0.22
N VAL A 763 11.83 -2.07 1.53
CA VAL A 763 10.60 -1.84 2.29
C VAL A 763 10.64 -0.47 2.98
N ILE A 764 11.76 -0.17 3.62
CA ILE A 764 11.96 1.06 4.40
C ILE A 764 12.48 2.17 3.48
N ASP A 765 11.82 3.32 3.52
CA ASP A 765 12.28 4.54 2.85
C ASP A 765 13.24 5.29 3.78
N TRP A 766 14.52 4.96 3.66
CA TRP A 766 15.55 5.51 4.52
C TRP A 766 15.79 7.01 4.34
N ASP A 767 15.33 7.62 3.25
CA ASP A 767 15.51 9.06 3.00
C ASP A 767 14.73 9.92 4.03
N GLN A 768 13.75 9.32 4.72
CA GLN A 768 12.96 9.98 5.78
C GLN A 768 13.59 9.91 7.17
N ALA A 769 14.62 9.09 7.37
CA ALA A 769 15.18 8.82 8.70
C ALA A 769 16.70 8.95 8.79
N VAL A 770 17.38 9.04 7.64
CA VAL A 770 18.83 8.93 7.52
C VAL A 770 19.36 9.97 6.53
N VAL A 771 20.57 10.49 6.77
CA VAL A 771 21.28 11.35 5.81
C VAL A 771 22.41 10.54 5.18
N ARG A 772 22.51 10.54 3.84
CA ARG A 772 23.62 9.91 3.12
C ARG A 772 24.69 10.95 2.77
N GLY A 773 25.93 10.70 3.16
CA GLY A 773 27.10 11.49 2.81
C GLY A 773 28.06 10.74 1.90
N ASP A 774 28.65 11.44 0.92
CA ASP A 774 29.71 10.87 0.08
C ASP A 774 31.06 11.00 0.81
N GLU A 775 31.77 9.88 0.95
CA GLU A 775 33.11 9.79 1.55
C GLU A 775 34.09 10.85 0.98
N ARG A 776 33.98 11.18 -0.32
CA ARG A 776 34.84 12.17 -1.00
C ARG A 776 34.58 13.62 -0.57
N THR A 777 33.41 13.88 0.01
CA THR A 777 32.94 15.21 0.41
C THR A 777 32.89 15.38 1.93
N LEU A 778 33.64 14.56 2.68
CA LEU A 778 33.64 14.52 4.15
C LEU A 778 33.69 15.91 4.80
N PHE A 779 34.54 16.82 4.30
CA PHE A 779 34.72 18.16 4.87
C PHE A 779 33.54 19.13 4.61
N GLN A 780 32.65 18.82 3.67
CA GLN A 780 31.43 19.60 3.39
C GLN A 780 30.27 19.19 4.29
N LEU A 781 30.35 18.01 4.92
CA LEU A 781 29.28 17.43 5.73
C LEU A 781 28.79 18.36 6.86
N PRO A 782 29.66 19.05 7.64
CA PRO A 782 29.22 20.04 8.62
C PRO A 782 28.27 21.10 8.07
N SER A 783 28.60 21.67 6.90
CA SER A 783 27.81 22.74 6.27
C SER A 783 26.48 22.22 5.75
N LEU A 784 26.47 21.00 5.20
CA LEU A 784 25.25 20.34 4.72
C LEU A 784 24.27 20.03 5.86
N LEU A 785 24.78 19.50 6.98
CA LEU A 785 23.92 19.15 8.13
C LEU A 785 23.33 20.38 8.81
N ARG A 786 24.06 21.50 8.85
CA ARG A 786 23.55 22.78 9.39
C ARG A 786 22.46 23.41 8.51
N ALA A 787 22.36 23.02 7.24
CA ALA A 787 21.35 23.55 6.33
C ALA A 787 19.96 22.90 6.53
N TYR A 788 19.86 21.81 7.30
CA TYR A 788 18.58 21.16 7.59
C TYR A 788 17.73 22.01 8.55
N PRO A 789 16.46 22.30 8.22
CA PRO A 789 15.54 22.97 9.13
C PRO A 789 15.25 22.12 10.38
N GLU A 790 15.10 22.76 11.54
CA GLU A 790 14.78 22.06 12.81
C GLU A 790 13.52 21.19 12.72
N SER A 791 12.48 21.64 12.00
CA SER A 791 11.25 20.88 11.79
C SER A 791 11.48 19.57 11.03
N VAL A 792 12.45 19.56 10.11
CA VAL A 792 12.85 18.35 9.37
C VAL A 792 13.67 17.44 10.27
N ILE A 793 14.60 17.99 11.05
CA ILE A 793 15.41 17.22 12.00
C ILE A 793 14.51 16.49 13.00
N LEU A 794 13.57 17.19 13.63
CA LEU A 794 12.62 16.58 14.57
C LEU A 794 11.84 15.43 13.95
N ARG A 795 11.34 15.60 12.71
CA ARG A 795 10.62 14.57 11.95
C ARG A 795 11.49 13.36 11.67
N MET A 796 12.71 13.56 11.17
CA MET A 796 13.64 12.48 10.87
C MET A 796 14.04 11.69 12.13
N ARG A 797 14.19 12.36 13.28
CA ARG A 797 14.49 11.71 14.57
C ARG A 797 13.33 10.84 15.07
N GLN A 798 12.11 11.36 15.00
CA GLN A 798 10.91 10.60 15.34
C GLN A 798 10.81 9.38 14.45
N GLN A 799 11.03 9.56 13.15
CA GLN A 799 11.01 8.48 12.17
C GLN A 799 12.09 7.44 12.42
N ALA A 800 13.32 7.86 12.70
CA ALA A 800 14.43 6.96 13.05
C ALA A 800 14.09 6.06 14.25
N ARG A 801 13.56 6.64 15.32
CA ARG A 801 13.17 5.88 16.52
C ARG A 801 11.96 4.99 16.27
N HIS A 802 11.01 5.45 15.46
CA HIS A 802 9.85 4.67 15.05
C HIS A 802 10.26 3.42 14.27
N LEU A 803 11.12 3.58 13.25
CA LEU A 803 11.67 2.47 12.47
C LEU A 803 12.47 1.50 13.34
N TYR A 804 13.26 1.99 14.31
CA TYR A 804 13.93 1.13 15.29
C TYR A 804 12.94 0.26 16.06
N ARG A 805 11.90 0.87 16.65
CA ARG A 805 10.89 0.16 17.44
C ARG A 805 10.13 -0.88 16.62
N LEU A 806 9.80 -0.55 15.38
CA LEU A 806 9.05 -1.45 14.50
C LEU A 806 9.88 -2.64 14.02
N TYR A 807 11.13 -2.42 13.61
CA TYR A 807 11.87 -3.41 12.83
C TYR A 807 13.12 -3.97 13.53
N PHE A 808 13.70 -3.24 14.49
CA PHE A 808 15.06 -3.52 14.96
C PHE A 808 15.20 -3.64 16.49
N ALA A 809 14.17 -3.35 17.28
CA ALA A 809 14.24 -3.32 18.75
C ALA A 809 14.49 -4.69 19.40
N SER A 810 14.31 -5.79 18.68
CA SER A 810 14.59 -7.14 19.15
C SER A 810 14.95 -8.08 18.01
N VAL A 811 15.55 -9.23 18.35
CA VAL A 811 15.83 -10.29 17.38
C VAL A 811 14.54 -10.80 16.75
N GLU A 812 13.46 -10.90 17.53
CA GLU A 812 12.13 -11.26 17.03
C GLU A 812 11.64 -10.35 15.89
N LYS A 813 11.71 -9.02 16.07
CA LYS A 813 11.27 -8.07 15.04
C LYS A 813 12.11 -8.22 13.76
N ILE A 814 13.42 -8.40 13.89
CA ILE A 814 14.32 -8.60 12.73
C ILE A 814 13.99 -9.91 11.99
N VAL A 815 13.82 -11.02 12.72
CA VAL A 815 13.51 -12.33 12.13
C VAL A 815 12.13 -12.34 11.48
N TYR A 816 11.10 -11.82 12.16
CA TYR A 816 9.76 -11.72 11.57
C TYR A 816 9.71 -10.80 10.37
N THR A 817 10.43 -9.68 10.39
CA THR A 817 10.55 -8.81 9.21
C THR A 817 11.23 -9.54 8.06
N THR A 818 12.29 -10.31 8.33
CA THR A 818 12.97 -11.13 7.32
C THR A 818 12.02 -12.16 6.69
N LEU A 819 11.28 -12.92 7.51
CA LEU A 819 10.30 -13.90 7.01
C LEU A 819 9.12 -13.25 6.27
N GLN A 820 8.71 -12.04 6.69
CA GLN A 820 7.67 -11.28 6.01
C GLN A 820 8.13 -10.76 4.65
N VAL A 821 9.41 -10.40 4.51
CA VAL A 821 10.03 -9.97 3.25
C VAL A 821 10.18 -11.12 2.25
N GLU A 822 10.32 -12.37 2.71
CA GLU A 822 10.56 -13.55 1.85
C GLU A 822 9.33 -14.26 1.27
N GLY A 823 8.11 -13.97 1.72
CA GLY A 823 6.94 -14.64 1.15
C GLY A 823 6.57 -14.11 -0.25
N LEU A 824 7.46 -14.12 -1.24
CA LEU A 824 7.33 -13.26 -2.41
C LEU A 824 7.20 -13.99 -3.77
N MET A 825 6.05 -13.75 -4.44
CA MET A 825 5.71 -14.00 -5.88
C MET A 825 5.43 -15.44 -6.35
N LEU A 826 4.17 -15.86 -6.60
CA LEU A 826 3.81 -16.35 -7.96
C LEU A 826 2.30 -16.43 -8.31
N PHE A 827 2.06 -16.21 -9.60
CA PHE A 827 0.82 -16.07 -10.35
C PHE A 827 0.47 -17.41 -11.06
N ILE A 828 -0.66 -18.05 -10.73
CA ILE A 828 -1.60 -18.82 -11.57
C ILE A 828 -2.64 -19.42 -10.59
N LYS A 829 -3.68 -18.64 -10.25
CA LYS A 829 -4.99 -19.11 -9.72
C LYS A 829 -5.91 -17.94 -9.36
N LEU A 830 -6.29 -17.07 -10.31
CA LEU A 830 -7.52 -16.25 -10.15
C LEU A 830 -8.10 -15.72 -11.48
N ILE A 831 -8.01 -16.53 -12.56
CA ILE A 831 -9.01 -16.49 -13.65
C ILE A 831 -10.21 -17.42 -13.33
N SER A 832 -10.14 -18.20 -12.25
CA SER A 832 -11.20 -19.14 -11.89
C SER A 832 -11.62 -18.97 -10.44
N PHE A 833 -12.34 -17.90 -10.09
CA PHE A 833 -13.34 -17.89 -8.99
C PHE A 833 -14.07 -16.53 -8.95
N ARG A 834 -14.90 -16.26 -9.98
CA ARG A 834 -16.21 -15.65 -9.75
C ARG A 834 -17.17 -16.82 -9.65
N LEU A 835 -17.80 -16.99 -8.48
CA LEU A 835 -18.96 -17.83 -8.12
C LEU A 835 -18.61 -18.72 -6.92
N TYR A 836 -19.29 -18.46 -5.81
CA TYR A 836 -19.26 -19.12 -4.49
C TYR A 836 -18.18 -18.66 -3.52
N GLY A 837 -18.66 -18.34 -2.32
CA GLY A 837 -17.93 -17.72 -1.23
C GLY A 837 -17.24 -18.70 -0.30
N ASN A 838 -16.72 -18.11 0.78
CA ASN A 838 -16.08 -18.71 1.93
C ASN A 838 -14.72 -19.36 1.66
N PHE A 839 -13.65 -18.63 1.99
CA PHE A 839 -12.53 -19.00 2.88
C PHE A 839 -11.29 -18.19 2.52
N CYS A 840 -11.10 -17.04 3.17
CA CYS A 840 -9.78 -16.45 3.40
C CYS A 840 -9.60 -16.30 4.92
N SER A 841 -9.30 -17.41 5.58
CA SER A 841 -8.83 -17.42 6.97
C SER A 841 -7.34 -17.05 7.00
N ASN A 842 -6.97 -16.09 7.86
CA ASN A 842 -5.62 -15.85 8.41
C ASN A 842 -4.42 -15.71 7.43
N ARG A 843 -4.57 -15.02 6.29
CA ARG A 843 -3.45 -14.87 5.31
C ARG A 843 -2.85 -13.46 5.24
N ILE A 844 -1.52 -13.47 5.14
CA ILE A 844 -0.50 -12.42 5.26
C ILE A 844 -0.54 -11.48 4.05
N LYS A 845 -0.58 -10.15 4.28
CA LYS A 845 -0.72 -9.12 3.21
C LYS A 845 0.58 -8.62 2.57
N ILE A 846 1.75 -8.86 3.15
CA ILE A 846 3.04 -8.41 2.56
C ILE A 846 3.42 -9.23 1.32
N VAL A 847 3.03 -10.50 1.35
CA VAL A 847 3.31 -11.52 0.33
C VAL A 847 2.59 -11.20 -0.98
N GLU A 848 1.33 -10.78 -0.92
CA GLU A 848 0.48 -10.49 -2.08
C GLU A 848 0.96 -9.24 -2.85
N GLU A 849 1.52 -8.25 -2.14
CA GLU A 849 1.91 -6.93 -2.67
C GLU A 849 3.07 -6.96 -3.66
N ARG A 850 4.03 -7.86 -3.48
CA ARG A 850 5.08 -8.02 -4.48
C ARG A 850 4.78 -9.16 -5.45
N VAL A 851 3.75 -10.02 -5.24
CA VAL A 851 3.17 -11.00 -6.21
C VAL A 851 2.35 -10.29 -7.30
N GLN A 852 1.76 -9.16 -6.96
CA GLN A 852 0.95 -8.33 -7.84
C GLN A 852 1.41 -6.88 -7.73
N PRO A 853 2.27 -6.37 -8.63
CA PRO A 853 2.82 -5.01 -8.55
C PRO A 853 1.77 -3.89 -8.54
N TRP A 854 0.53 -4.20 -8.96
CA TRP A 854 -0.62 -3.28 -8.91
C TRP A 854 -1.37 -3.29 -7.57
N ALA A 855 -1.03 -4.18 -6.64
CA ALA A 855 -1.57 -4.28 -5.28
C ALA A 855 -0.57 -3.79 -4.21
N ALA A 856 0.66 -3.43 -4.60
CA ALA A 856 1.69 -2.94 -3.70
C ALA A 856 1.20 -1.74 -2.88
N CYS A 857 1.35 -1.82 -1.56
CA CYS A 857 1.10 -0.67 -0.70
C CYS A 857 2.15 0.41 -0.95
N ASP A 858 1.71 1.66 -0.89
CA ASP A 858 2.60 2.82 -0.95
C ASP A 858 3.70 2.70 0.14
N HIS A 859 4.93 3.11 -0.18
CA HIS A 859 6.05 3.10 0.77
C HIS A 859 5.72 3.85 2.06
N SER A 860 4.78 4.81 2.00
CA SER A 860 4.22 5.47 3.18
C SER A 860 3.69 4.47 4.22
N ILE A 861 3.03 3.38 3.84
CA ILE A 861 2.44 2.42 4.77
C ILE A 861 3.52 1.67 5.56
N TRP A 862 4.64 1.35 4.92
CA TRP A 862 5.78 0.67 5.55
C TRP A 862 6.57 1.55 6.51
N ASN A 863 6.60 2.84 6.23
CA ASN A 863 7.29 3.82 7.06
C ASN A 863 6.47 4.26 8.26
N TRP A 864 5.15 4.07 8.22
CA TRP A 864 4.26 4.81 9.11
C TRP A 864 3.13 4.00 9.78
N ALA A 865 2.69 2.86 9.22
CA ALA A 865 1.63 2.07 9.83
C ALA A 865 2.19 1.05 10.85
N PRO A 866 1.62 0.94 12.07
CA PRO A 866 1.93 -0.14 13.00
C PRO A 866 1.76 -1.52 12.34
N MET A 867 2.59 -2.50 12.70
CA MET A 867 2.60 -3.82 12.05
C MET A 867 1.22 -4.50 12.06
N GLY A 868 0.43 -4.33 13.12
CA GLY A 868 -0.88 -4.96 13.26
C GLY A 868 -1.99 -4.32 12.42
N ALA A 869 -1.94 -3.00 12.19
CA ALA A 869 -2.92 -2.29 11.36
C ALA A 869 -2.95 -2.77 9.90
N ARG A 870 -1.84 -3.39 9.45
CA ARG A 870 -1.67 -3.97 8.11
C ARG A 870 -2.50 -5.25 7.90
N TYR A 871 -2.89 -5.94 8.96
CA TYR A 871 -3.66 -7.19 8.85
C TYR A 871 -5.15 -6.96 8.64
N TYR A 872 -5.68 -5.79 9.04
CA TYR A 872 -7.12 -5.65 9.26
C TYR A 872 -7.87 -4.70 8.32
N SER A 873 -7.22 -3.79 7.59
CA SER A 873 -7.91 -2.92 6.63
C SER A 873 -7.36 -3.01 5.21
N THR A 874 -8.24 -2.75 4.23
CA THR A 874 -7.92 -2.57 2.80
C THR A 874 -7.96 -1.11 2.36
N ASN A 875 -8.37 -0.20 3.25
CA ASN A 875 -8.55 1.23 2.94
C ASN A 875 -7.62 2.09 3.79
N PHE A 876 -6.34 2.07 3.45
CA PHE A 876 -5.27 2.76 4.18
C PHE A 876 -5.38 4.29 4.13
N SER A 877 -6.15 4.85 3.20
CA SER A 877 -6.51 6.28 3.15
C SER A 877 -7.32 6.77 4.37
N LEU A 878 -7.82 5.84 5.20
CA LEU A 878 -8.53 6.12 6.45
C LEU A 878 -7.68 5.85 7.71
N LEU A 879 -6.41 5.44 7.55
CA LEU A 879 -5.49 5.36 8.68
C LEU A 879 -5.42 6.75 9.34
N PRO A 880 -5.44 6.84 10.68
CA PRO A 880 -5.27 8.12 11.35
C PRO A 880 -3.91 8.72 10.96
N MET A 881 -3.88 9.71 10.07
CA MET A 881 -2.64 10.42 9.73
C MET A 881 -2.06 11.17 10.95
N ASP A 882 -2.90 11.34 11.98
CA ASP A 882 -2.57 11.84 13.32
C ASP A 882 -1.58 10.93 14.08
N PHE A 883 -1.39 9.67 13.65
CA PHE A 883 -0.29 8.82 14.12
C PHE A 883 1.10 9.44 13.83
N LEU A 884 1.19 10.40 12.90
CA LEU A 884 2.44 10.75 12.21
C LEU A 884 2.68 12.25 12.05
N ASN A 885 1.63 13.06 11.99
CA ASN A 885 1.73 14.49 11.75
C ASN A 885 1.37 15.30 13.00
N LYS A 886 2.39 15.76 13.73
CA LYS A 886 2.27 16.77 14.79
C LYS A 886 2.31 18.21 14.22
N ASP A 887 1.62 18.48 13.12
CA ASP A 887 1.20 19.87 12.87
C ASP A 887 -0.04 20.10 13.77
N HIS A 888 0.24 20.35 15.06
CA HIS A 888 -0.73 20.61 16.14
C HIS A 888 -1.52 21.91 15.96
N SER A 889 -1.83 22.34 14.72
CA SER A 889 -2.38 23.66 14.46
C SER A 889 -3.69 23.72 13.66
N ILE A 890 -4.40 22.61 13.38
CA ILE A 890 -5.63 22.69 12.53
C ILE A 890 -6.85 21.86 13.03
N PHE A 891 -6.88 21.24 14.20
CA PHE A 891 -8.04 20.40 14.56
C PHE A 891 -8.76 20.84 15.84
N ASN A 892 -10.03 21.26 15.70
CA ASN A 892 -10.98 21.39 16.79
C ASN A 892 -11.47 19.98 17.16
N ASP A 893 -10.71 19.26 17.99
CA ASP A 893 -11.03 17.87 18.35
C ASP A 893 -12.07 17.81 19.47
N THR A 894 -13.33 17.86 19.04
CA THR A 894 -14.50 17.49 19.84
C THR A 894 -14.65 15.97 19.94
N PHE A 895 -15.40 15.48 20.93
CA PHE A 895 -15.71 14.05 21.08
C PHE A 895 -17.21 13.78 21.12
N ILE A 896 -17.56 12.52 20.85
CA ILE A 896 -18.92 12.00 21.00
C ILE A 896 -18.98 11.07 22.19
N ALA A 897 -19.93 11.33 23.07
CA ALA A 897 -20.20 10.50 24.22
C ALA A 897 -21.29 9.47 23.90
N ILE A 898 -21.01 8.19 24.17
CA ILE A 898 -21.96 7.09 24.02
C ILE A 898 -22.20 6.47 25.38
N ILE A 899 -23.44 6.48 25.85
CA ILE A 899 -23.83 5.89 27.13
C ILE A 899 -24.60 4.59 26.85
N HIS A 900 -24.13 3.46 27.38
CA HIS A 900 -24.78 2.17 27.27
C HIS A 900 -25.51 1.81 28.58
N CYS A 901 -26.82 1.59 28.50
CA CYS A 901 -27.65 1.21 29.65
C CYS A 901 -27.88 -0.30 29.72
N SER A 902 -27.72 -0.88 30.91
CA SER A 902 -28.10 -2.27 31.19
C SER A 902 -29.63 -2.43 31.32
N GLU A 903 -30.12 -3.67 31.48
CA GLU A 903 -31.56 -3.93 31.67
C GLU A 903 -32.14 -3.28 32.94
N HIS A 904 -31.29 -3.05 33.95
CA HIS A 904 -31.66 -2.47 35.24
C HIS A 904 -30.72 -1.32 35.57
N PHE A 905 -31.14 -0.09 35.26
CA PHE A 905 -30.36 1.13 35.49
C PHE A 905 -31.16 2.18 36.27
N GLU A 906 -30.44 3.04 37.00
CA GLU A 906 -31.05 4.16 37.74
C GLU A 906 -31.14 5.39 36.84
N ARG A 907 -32.37 5.87 36.60
CA ARG A 907 -32.63 7.01 35.70
C ARG A 907 -31.93 8.29 36.15
N GLU A 908 -31.94 8.59 37.45
CA GLU A 908 -31.34 9.80 38.02
C GLU A 908 -29.83 9.82 37.77
N HIS A 909 -29.17 8.67 37.92
CA HIS A 909 -27.74 8.52 37.67
C HIS A 909 -27.38 8.81 36.20
N ILE A 910 -28.13 8.27 35.25
CA ILE A 910 -27.89 8.55 33.81
C ILE A 910 -28.06 10.03 33.48
N LEU A 911 -29.08 10.69 34.04
CA LEU A 911 -29.29 12.12 33.81
C LEU A 911 -28.16 12.96 34.40
N GLN A 912 -27.64 12.60 35.57
CA GLN A 912 -26.48 13.24 36.18
C GLN A 912 -25.21 13.05 35.33
N LEU A 913 -24.98 11.83 34.83
CA LEU A 913 -23.86 11.54 33.93
C LEU A 913 -23.94 12.36 32.63
N VAL A 914 -25.13 12.46 32.03
CA VAL A 914 -25.37 13.30 30.85
C VAL A 914 -25.07 14.78 31.14
N GLN A 915 -25.48 15.29 32.30
CA GLN A 915 -25.20 16.68 32.69
C GLN A 915 -23.70 16.95 32.86
N ASN A 916 -22.98 16.05 33.53
CA ASN A 916 -21.53 16.17 33.72
C ASN A 916 -20.80 16.17 32.36
N ILE A 917 -21.12 15.22 31.49
CA ILE A 917 -20.50 15.11 30.16
C ILE A 917 -20.85 16.33 29.28
N SER A 918 -22.11 16.77 29.31
CA SER A 918 -22.59 17.91 28.49
C SER A 918 -21.98 19.25 28.92
N SER A 919 -21.40 19.32 30.11
CA SER A 919 -20.73 20.52 30.63
C SER A 919 -19.30 20.70 30.11
N SER A 920 -18.71 19.68 29.46
CA SER A 920 -17.38 19.78 28.83
C SER A 920 -17.41 20.72 27.63
N SER A 921 -16.40 21.59 27.53
CA SER A 921 -16.23 22.52 26.40
C SER A 921 -15.93 21.82 25.06
N ARG A 922 -15.54 20.54 25.10
CA ARG A 922 -15.13 19.73 23.94
C ARG A 922 -16.20 18.73 23.47
N MET A 923 -17.37 18.76 24.09
CA MET A 923 -18.47 17.86 23.78
C MET A 923 -19.15 18.25 22.44
N GLU A 924 -19.30 17.32 21.49
CA GLU A 924 -20.11 17.54 20.27
C GLU A 924 -21.51 16.95 20.36
N LYS A 925 -21.64 15.68 20.78
CA LYS A 925 -22.92 15.01 20.92
C LYS A 925 -22.91 13.92 22.00
N VAL A 926 -24.01 13.82 22.76
CA VAL A 926 -24.28 12.69 23.69
C VAL A 926 -25.37 11.79 23.11
N VAL A 927 -25.13 10.48 23.10
CA VAL A 927 -26.05 9.45 22.60
C VAL A 927 -26.23 8.37 23.64
N ILE A 928 -27.48 8.03 23.95
CA ILE A 928 -27.83 7.01 24.95
C ILE A 928 -28.43 5.80 24.23
N PHE A 929 -27.85 4.62 24.45
CA PHE A 929 -28.39 3.34 24.00
C PHE A 929 -29.09 2.63 25.16
N CYS A 930 -30.42 2.58 25.11
CA CYS A 930 -31.24 2.03 26.19
C CYS A 930 -32.40 1.18 25.64
N SER A 931 -32.80 0.13 26.37
CA SER A 931 -33.95 -0.71 26.07
C SER A 931 -35.31 -0.10 26.45
N SER A 932 -35.32 0.98 27.26
CA SER A 932 -36.52 1.61 27.79
C SER A 932 -36.92 2.83 26.97
N ASP A 933 -38.14 2.83 26.43
CA ASP A 933 -38.72 3.94 25.67
C ASP A 933 -39.02 5.19 26.53
N ASN A 934 -38.89 5.11 27.87
CA ASN A 934 -39.30 6.17 28.81
C ASN A 934 -38.18 7.13 29.25
N LEU A 935 -36.99 7.02 28.67
CA LEU A 935 -35.87 7.94 28.95
C LEU A 935 -35.91 9.11 27.96
N HIS A 936 -36.13 10.33 28.47
CA HIS A 936 -36.05 11.56 27.71
C HIS A 936 -35.03 12.50 28.33
N SER A 937 -34.18 13.11 27.50
CA SER A 937 -33.17 14.11 27.87
C SER A 937 -33.11 15.19 26.78
N GLU A 938 -33.02 16.45 27.17
CA GLU A 938 -32.86 17.58 26.23
C GLU A 938 -31.43 17.66 25.65
N HIS A 939 -30.45 17.06 26.35
CA HIS A 939 -29.02 17.13 26.00
C HIS A 939 -28.48 15.85 25.35
N ALA A 940 -29.31 14.81 25.16
CA ALA A 940 -28.87 13.53 24.60
C ALA A 940 -29.89 12.89 23.65
N GLU A 941 -29.40 12.31 22.55
CA GLU A 941 -30.23 11.52 21.62
C GLU A 941 -30.38 10.09 22.16
N VAL A 942 -31.62 9.69 22.47
CA VAL A 942 -31.93 8.34 22.95
C VAL A 942 -32.23 7.41 21.77
N LYS A 943 -31.54 6.27 21.72
CA LYS A 943 -31.72 5.21 20.72
C LYS A 943 -32.02 3.88 21.41
N PRO A 944 -32.79 3.00 20.74
CA PRO A 944 -33.02 1.65 21.27
C PRO A 944 -31.70 0.92 21.45
N LEU A 945 -31.62 -0.01 22.40
CA LEU A 945 -30.42 -0.81 22.66
C LEU A 945 -29.95 -1.51 21.36
N LEU A 946 -28.79 -1.09 20.84
CA LEU A 946 -28.20 -1.61 19.61
C LEU A 946 -27.41 -2.90 19.88
N ASN A 947 -27.38 -3.81 18.91
CA ASN A 947 -26.35 -4.86 18.90
C ASN A 947 -24.96 -4.22 18.69
N VAL A 948 -23.89 -4.91 19.13
CA VAL A 948 -22.51 -4.38 19.10
C VAL A 948 -22.11 -3.95 17.69
N SER A 949 -22.50 -4.73 16.68
CA SER A 949 -22.27 -4.41 15.27
C SER A 949 -22.95 -3.12 14.79
N GLU A 950 -24.16 -2.82 15.28
CA GLU A 950 -24.87 -1.59 14.95
C GLU A 950 -24.28 -0.40 15.69
N MET A 951 -23.83 -0.57 16.94
CA MET A 951 -23.15 0.49 17.70
C MET A 951 -21.91 0.96 16.95
N PHE A 952 -21.05 0.05 16.50
CA PHE A 952 -19.88 0.40 15.69
C PHE A 952 -20.24 1.01 14.32
N LYS A 953 -21.34 0.58 13.68
CA LYS A 953 -21.84 1.23 12.45
C LYS A 953 -22.30 2.65 12.71
N PHE A 954 -22.97 2.90 13.84
CA PHE A 954 -23.41 4.23 14.23
C PHE A 954 -22.22 5.13 14.53
N ILE A 955 -21.25 4.65 15.32
CA ILE A 955 -19.98 5.35 15.58
C ILE A 955 -19.32 5.73 14.27
N ASN A 956 -19.29 4.82 13.29
CA ASN A 956 -18.68 5.09 11.99
C ASN A 956 -19.39 6.22 11.18
N GLN A 957 -20.65 6.51 11.45
CA GLN A 957 -21.40 7.56 10.74
C GLN A 957 -21.17 8.96 11.31
N GLN A 958 -20.52 9.10 12.47
CA GLN A 958 -20.39 10.39 13.15
C GLN A 958 -19.25 11.27 12.59
N SER A 959 -19.28 12.57 12.85
CA SER A 959 -18.25 13.54 12.42
C SER A 959 -16.96 13.44 13.23
N SER A 960 -17.06 13.34 14.56
CA SER A 960 -15.90 13.38 15.47
C SER A 960 -15.03 12.13 15.36
N ARG A 961 -13.74 12.31 15.62
CA ARG A 961 -12.73 11.24 15.61
C ARG A 961 -12.61 10.55 16.97
N ALA A 962 -12.78 11.30 18.05
CA ALA A 962 -12.77 10.81 19.42
C ALA A 962 -14.14 10.28 19.82
N VAL A 963 -14.19 9.06 20.36
CA VAL A 963 -15.40 8.38 20.82
C VAL A 963 -15.20 7.96 22.26
N PHE A 964 -16.00 8.52 23.17
CA PHE A 964 -15.97 8.20 24.59
C PHE A 964 -17.20 7.37 24.95
N CYS A 965 -17.00 6.10 25.27
CA CYS A 965 -18.07 5.21 25.72
C CYS A 965 -18.12 5.15 27.25
N PHE A 966 -19.32 5.23 27.83
CA PHE A 966 -19.61 5.14 29.26
C PHE A 966 -20.67 4.06 29.53
N SER A 967 -20.55 3.35 30.65
CA SER A 967 -21.60 2.48 31.18
C SER A 967 -22.52 3.23 32.14
N ASP A 968 -23.70 2.66 32.38
CA ASP A 968 -24.68 3.14 33.35
C ASP A 968 -24.25 3.06 34.83
N LYS A 969 -23.04 2.54 35.09
CA LYS A 969 -22.49 2.32 36.44
C LYS A 969 -21.32 3.24 36.78
N VAL A 970 -20.90 4.08 35.85
CA VAL A 970 -19.76 4.99 36.06
C VAL A 970 -20.21 6.35 36.55
N TYR A 971 -19.52 6.82 37.59
CA TYR A 971 -19.58 8.19 38.06
C TYR A 971 -18.32 8.90 37.57
N VAL A 972 -18.46 9.91 36.72
CA VAL A 972 -17.36 10.79 36.29
C VAL A 972 -17.81 12.24 36.34
N ASN A 973 -16.90 13.13 36.72
CA ASN A 973 -17.11 14.57 36.67
C ASN A 973 -16.55 15.19 35.37
N THR A 974 -16.84 16.47 35.14
CA THR A 974 -16.42 17.17 33.92
C THR A 974 -14.90 17.27 33.79
N ASP A 975 -14.19 17.52 34.90
CA ASP A 975 -12.73 17.66 34.92
C ASP A 975 -12.03 16.35 34.53
N GLU A 976 -12.55 15.21 34.99
CA GLU A 976 -12.11 13.86 34.62
C GLU A 976 -12.23 13.63 33.11
N VAL A 977 -13.37 14.00 32.53
CA VAL A 977 -13.62 13.87 31.09
C VAL A 977 -12.66 14.75 30.27
N ASP A 978 -12.46 16.00 30.68
CA ASP A 978 -11.56 16.94 29.98
C ASP A 978 -10.08 16.52 30.10
N TYR A 979 -9.68 15.98 31.25
CA TYR A 979 -8.34 15.42 31.45
C TYR A 979 -8.09 14.19 30.56
N ALA A 980 -9.03 13.25 30.52
CA ALA A 980 -8.93 12.07 29.66
C ALA A 980 -8.85 12.46 28.17
N MET A 981 -9.59 13.49 27.74
CA MET A 981 -9.50 14.05 26.39
C MET A 981 -8.13 14.68 26.12
N THR A 982 -7.57 15.42 27.07
CA THR A 982 -6.23 16.02 26.95
C THR A 982 -5.15 14.94 26.82
N LEU A 983 -5.22 13.89 27.64
CA LEU A 983 -4.32 12.74 27.54
C LEU A 983 -4.47 12.00 26.22
N TRP A 984 -5.69 11.90 25.69
CA TRP A 984 -5.95 11.30 24.39
C TRP A 984 -5.38 12.13 23.23
N ASP A 985 -5.38 13.46 23.31
CA ASP A 985 -4.74 14.30 22.27
C ASP A 985 -3.24 14.03 22.15
N GLU A 986 -2.57 13.69 23.26
CA GLU A 986 -1.16 13.29 23.25
C GLU A 986 -0.95 11.88 22.67
N PHE A 987 -1.90 10.97 22.93
CA PHE A 987 -1.83 9.56 22.55
C PHE A 987 -3.11 9.08 21.83
N PRO A 988 -3.49 9.65 20.67
CA PRO A 988 -4.81 9.41 20.05
C PRO A 988 -4.99 7.98 19.54
N HIS A 989 -3.88 7.25 19.47
CA HIS A 989 -3.81 5.86 19.07
C HIS A 989 -4.08 4.85 20.19
N ARG A 990 -4.00 5.25 21.46
CA ARG A 990 -4.20 4.35 22.60
C ARG A 990 -5.64 4.41 23.11
N LEU A 991 -6.04 3.37 23.84
CA LEU A 991 -7.26 3.41 24.65
C LEU A 991 -6.94 4.18 25.93
N VAL A 992 -7.81 5.11 26.30
CA VAL A 992 -7.76 5.84 27.58
C VAL A 992 -9.01 5.47 28.36
N GLY A 993 -8.88 5.09 29.63
CA GLY A 993 -10.04 4.72 30.44
C GLY A 993 -9.83 4.92 31.93
N PHE A 994 -10.92 4.80 32.70
CA PHE A 994 -10.92 4.96 34.15
C PHE A 994 -11.02 3.64 34.92
N SER A 995 -11.23 2.54 34.21
CA SER A 995 -11.32 1.21 34.81
C SER A 995 -10.65 0.17 33.92
N ALA A 996 -9.91 -0.73 34.56
CA ALA A 996 -9.04 -1.67 33.88
C ALA A 996 -9.02 -3.05 34.55
N LEU A 997 -8.69 -4.05 33.74
CA LEU A 997 -8.45 -5.44 34.15
C LEU A 997 -7.03 -5.85 33.79
N ASN A 998 -6.54 -6.91 34.44
CA ASN A 998 -5.31 -7.57 34.03
C ASN A 998 -5.57 -8.97 33.44
N SER A 999 -4.82 -9.34 32.42
CA SER A 999 -4.82 -10.69 31.85
C SER A 999 -3.55 -11.43 32.24
N GLN A 1000 -3.72 -12.53 32.98
CA GLN A 1000 -2.62 -13.38 33.45
C GLN A 1000 -2.77 -14.77 32.86
N TYR A 1001 -1.65 -15.35 32.40
CA TYR A 1001 -1.66 -16.72 31.94
C TYR A 1001 -1.63 -17.69 33.11
N ASP A 1002 -2.60 -18.61 33.19
CA ASP A 1002 -2.61 -19.69 34.17
C ASP A 1002 -1.96 -20.96 33.57
N PRO A 1003 -0.75 -21.32 34.01
CA PRO A 1003 -0.04 -22.49 33.48
C PRO A 1003 -0.68 -23.83 33.88
N LEU A 1004 -1.53 -23.89 34.91
CA LEU A 1004 -2.17 -25.13 35.36
C LEU A 1004 -3.38 -25.50 34.48
N GLU A 1005 -4.19 -24.50 34.09
CA GLU A 1005 -5.35 -24.70 33.23
C GLU A 1005 -5.05 -24.48 31.74
N ASN A 1006 -3.83 -24.05 31.40
CA ASN A 1006 -3.40 -23.72 30.04
C ASN A 1006 -4.34 -22.70 29.36
N GLN A 1007 -4.77 -21.69 30.13
CA GLN A 1007 -5.73 -20.66 29.70
C GLN A 1007 -5.37 -19.29 30.29
N TRP A 1008 -5.73 -18.22 29.58
CA TRP A 1008 -5.62 -16.87 30.10
C TRP A 1008 -6.75 -16.58 31.07
N ARG A 1009 -6.47 -15.85 32.15
CA ARG A 1009 -7.43 -15.43 33.17
C ARG A 1009 -7.45 -13.92 33.31
N LEU A 1010 -8.64 -13.35 33.39
CA LEU A 1010 -8.87 -11.96 33.77
C LEU A 1010 -8.89 -11.89 35.29
N VAL A 1011 -8.04 -11.02 35.82
CA VAL A 1011 -7.87 -10.78 37.25
C VAL A 1011 -8.05 -9.29 37.48
N GLU A 1012 -8.59 -8.94 38.64
CA GLU A 1012 -8.58 -7.56 39.10
C GLU A 1012 -7.14 -7.06 39.29
N PRO A 1013 -6.89 -5.76 39.12
CA PRO A 1013 -5.57 -5.18 39.42
C PRO A 1013 -5.22 -5.43 40.90
N ASN A 1014 -4.22 -6.28 41.16
CA ASN A 1014 -3.72 -6.54 42.52
C ASN A 1014 -3.11 -5.26 43.14
N VAL A 1015 -2.80 -5.31 44.45
CA VAL A 1015 -2.13 -4.23 45.23
C VAL A 1015 -0.82 -3.71 44.59
N LYS A 1016 -0.20 -4.45 43.66
CA LYS A 1016 0.98 -4.02 42.87
C LYS A 1016 0.65 -3.22 41.60
N GLY A 1017 -0.62 -3.11 41.22
CA GLY A 1017 -1.12 -2.05 40.34
C GLY A 1017 -1.12 -2.26 38.82
N TYR A 1018 -0.86 -3.47 38.30
CA TYR A 1018 -0.78 -3.73 36.84
C TYR A 1018 -2.14 -3.89 36.16
N HIS A 1019 -2.24 -3.38 34.93
CA HIS A 1019 -3.39 -3.52 34.04
C HIS A 1019 -2.96 -3.80 32.60
N SER A 1020 -3.82 -4.44 31.82
CA SER A 1020 -3.58 -4.75 30.40
C SER A 1020 -4.77 -4.50 29.48
N LEU A 1021 -5.96 -4.28 30.04
CA LEU A 1021 -7.19 -4.00 29.28
C LEU A 1021 -8.02 -2.91 29.96
N MET A 1022 -8.74 -2.11 29.18
CA MET A 1022 -9.78 -1.18 29.66
C MET A 1022 -11.16 -1.84 29.63
N THR A 1023 -11.98 -1.59 30.64
CA THR A 1023 -13.35 -2.12 30.67
C THR A 1023 -14.30 -1.23 29.88
N SER A 1024 -15.47 -1.77 29.52
CA SER A 1024 -16.58 -1.02 28.90
C SER A 1024 -17.20 0.06 29.80
N ASP A 1025 -16.66 0.29 31.00
CA ASP A 1025 -17.22 1.22 31.98
C ASP A 1025 -16.97 2.66 31.57
N ALA A 1026 -15.74 3.00 31.22
CA ALA A 1026 -15.43 4.26 30.59
C ALA A 1026 -14.15 4.14 29.77
N VAL A 1027 -14.28 4.20 28.45
CA VAL A 1027 -13.17 4.06 27.51
C VAL A 1027 -13.30 5.03 26.33
N LEU A 1028 -12.23 5.74 26.07
CA LEU A 1028 -12.03 6.69 24.99
C LEU A 1028 -11.10 6.09 23.94
N PHE A 1029 -11.52 6.16 22.67
CA PHE A 1029 -10.78 5.57 21.55
C PHE A 1029 -11.05 6.29 20.24
N HIS A 1030 -10.16 6.06 19.26
CA HIS A 1030 -10.29 6.62 17.93
C HIS A 1030 -11.36 5.86 17.10
N LYS A 1031 -12.25 6.61 16.44
CA LYS A 1031 -13.35 6.09 15.58
C LYS A 1031 -12.89 5.06 14.54
N TYR A 1032 -11.63 5.14 14.10
CA TYR A 1032 -11.01 4.17 13.17
C TYR A 1032 -11.14 2.71 13.65
N TYR A 1033 -11.04 2.45 14.95
CA TYR A 1033 -11.15 1.08 15.46
C TYR A 1033 -12.55 0.48 15.24
N SER A 1034 -13.59 1.32 15.21
CA SER A 1034 -14.94 0.94 14.84
C SER A 1034 -15.06 0.49 13.38
N LEU A 1035 -14.32 1.12 12.46
CA LEU A 1035 -14.27 0.71 11.06
C LEU A 1035 -13.64 -0.67 10.93
N VAL A 1036 -12.51 -0.87 11.60
CA VAL A 1036 -11.73 -2.10 11.52
C VAL A 1036 -12.52 -3.30 12.05
N ILE A 1037 -13.21 -3.13 13.19
CA ILE A 1037 -14.09 -4.19 13.76
C ILE A 1037 -15.20 -4.61 12.79
N LEU A 1038 -15.65 -3.72 11.89
CA LEU A 1038 -16.70 -4.00 10.90
C LEU A 1038 -16.18 -4.66 9.61
N GLU A 1039 -14.86 -4.78 9.41
CA GLU A 1039 -14.26 -5.45 8.25
C GLU A 1039 -14.11 -6.98 8.49
N PRO A 1040 -14.33 -7.84 7.49
CA PRO A 1040 -13.99 -9.27 7.60
C PRO A 1040 -12.46 -9.48 7.72
N PRO A 1041 -11.96 -10.39 8.58
CA PRO A 1041 -12.68 -11.43 9.35
C PRO A 1041 -13.21 -10.96 10.72
N LEU A 1042 -12.85 -9.75 11.17
CA LEU A 1042 -13.19 -9.25 12.50
C LEU A 1042 -14.70 -9.07 12.71
N ARG A 1043 -15.40 -8.76 11.62
CA ARG A 1043 -16.86 -8.78 11.58
C ARG A 1043 -17.43 -10.12 12.04
N GLU A 1044 -16.81 -11.25 11.71
CA GLU A 1044 -17.29 -12.57 12.14
C GLU A 1044 -17.10 -12.77 13.65
N ALA A 1045 -15.94 -12.37 14.18
CA ALA A 1045 -15.69 -12.36 15.63
C ALA A 1045 -16.69 -11.43 16.37
N SER A 1046 -16.98 -10.25 15.80
CA SER A 1046 -17.99 -9.33 16.35
C SER A 1046 -19.41 -9.92 16.33
N VAL A 1047 -19.73 -10.72 15.31
CA VAL A 1047 -21.03 -11.40 15.19
C VAL A 1047 -21.15 -12.52 16.23
N GLN A 1048 -20.08 -13.27 16.46
CA GLN A 1048 -20.02 -14.27 17.53
C GLN A 1048 -20.15 -13.64 18.92
N LEU A 1049 -19.62 -12.43 19.10
CA LEU A 1049 -19.71 -11.69 20.37
C LEU A 1049 -21.05 -10.97 20.58
N ASN A 1050 -21.94 -10.91 19.58
CA ASN A 1050 -23.30 -10.41 19.78
C ASN A 1050 -24.11 -11.30 20.76
N GLU A 1051 -23.67 -12.52 21.08
CA GLU A 1051 -24.25 -13.36 22.14
C GLU A 1051 -24.13 -12.70 23.54
N HIS A 1052 -23.08 -11.90 23.75
CA HIS A 1052 -22.81 -11.22 25.01
C HIS A 1052 -22.37 -9.77 24.75
N PRO A 1053 -23.31 -8.79 24.78
CA PRO A 1053 -23.02 -7.39 24.50
C PRO A 1053 -21.87 -6.82 25.33
N ILE A 1054 -21.66 -7.31 26.56
CA ILE A 1054 -20.60 -6.84 27.46
C ILE A 1054 -19.18 -7.08 26.92
N CYS A 1055 -18.99 -7.94 25.92
CA CYS A 1055 -17.67 -8.36 25.45
C CYS A 1055 -17.06 -7.50 24.34
N TRP A 1056 -17.72 -6.40 23.94
CA TRP A 1056 -17.18 -5.50 22.92
C TRP A 1056 -15.88 -4.81 23.38
N ASP A 1057 -15.71 -4.62 24.69
CA ASP A 1057 -14.48 -4.08 25.28
C ASP A 1057 -13.29 -5.04 25.09
N ILE A 1058 -13.46 -6.34 25.33
CA ILE A 1058 -12.42 -7.35 25.10
C ILE A 1058 -12.02 -7.38 23.63
N LEU A 1059 -12.99 -7.28 22.71
CA LEU A 1059 -12.73 -7.23 21.27
C LEU A 1059 -11.92 -5.99 20.88
N LEU A 1060 -12.33 -4.83 21.39
CA LEU A 1060 -11.64 -3.57 21.15
C LEU A 1060 -10.20 -3.61 21.70
N ASN A 1061 -10.03 -4.02 22.95
CA ASN A 1061 -8.70 -4.15 23.57
C ASN A 1061 -7.83 -5.14 22.79
N PHE A 1062 -8.37 -6.29 22.38
CA PHE A 1062 -7.61 -7.31 21.64
C PHE A 1062 -7.04 -6.73 20.36
N PHE A 1063 -7.89 -6.11 19.52
CA PHE A 1063 -7.44 -5.59 18.23
C PHE A 1063 -6.61 -4.32 18.35
N VAL A 1064 -6.92 -3.42 19.28
CA VAL A 1064 -6.11 -2.22 19.46
C VAL A 1064 -4.72 -2.62 19.94
N SER A 1065 -4.62 -3.50 20.93
CA SER A 1065 -3.33 -4.00 21.43
C SER A 1065 -2.56 -4.73 20.34
N ASP A 1066 -3.22 -5.57 19.53
CA ASP A 1066 -2.58 -6.25 18.39
C ASP A 1066 -2.13 -5.27 17.29
N MET A 1067 -2.92 -4.20 17.06
CA MET A 1067 -2.61 -3.18 16.07
C MET A 1067 -1.39 -2.36 16.45
N ILE A 1068 -1.34 -1.84 17.68
CA ILE A 1068 -0.37 -0.82 18.09
C ILE A 1068 0.80 -1.38 18.93
N ASP A 1069 0.69 -2.58 19.48
CA ASP A 1069 1.70 -3.22 20.34
C ASP A 1069 2.07 -2.36 21.56
N LEU A 1070 1.06 -1.71 22.17
CA LEU A 1070 1.20 -0.83 23.35
C LEU A 1070 0.02 -1.04 24.32
N PRO A 1071 0.24 -0.87 25.64
CA PRO A 1071 -0.82 -1.02 26.64
C PRO A 1071 -1.75 0.21 26.65
N PRO A 1072 -2.98 0.05 27.17
CA PRO A 1072 -3.90 1.17 27.37
C PRO A 1072 -3.48 2.08 28.55
N LEU A 1073 -3.99 3.31 28.56
CA LEU A 1073 -3.70 4.34 29.57
C LEU A 1073 -4.81 4.41 30.62
N LEU A 1074 -4.44 4.27 31.90
CA LEU A 1074 -5.38 4.31 33.03
C LEU A 1074 -5.35 5.69 33.69
N VAL A 1075 -6.51 6.32 33.81
CA VAL A 1075 -6.71 7.56 34.57
C VAL A 1075 -7.30 7.23 35.95
N ASP A 1076 -6.62 7.64 37.01
CA ASP A 1076 -7.10 7.51 38.37
C ASP A 1076 -8.26 8.50 38.61
N SER A 1077 -9.47 7.97 38.78
CA SER A 1077 -10.67 8.75 39.12
C SER A 1077 -10.97 8.67 40.62
N GLN A 1078 -11.43 9.76 41.24
CA GLN A 1078 -11.86 9.75 42.64
C GLN A 1078 -13.11 8.88 42.87
N SER A 1079 -13.88 8.65 41.79
CA SER A 1079 -15.10 7.85 41.76
C SER A 1079 -14.86 6.34 41.70
N SER A 1080 -13.63 5.91 41.37
CA SER A 1080 -13.22 4.50 41.29
C SER A 1080 -13.34 3.74 42.61
N LEU A 1081 -13.51 4.44 43.72
CA LEU A 1081 -13.70 3.89 45.07
C LEU A 1081 -15.15 3.46 45.38
N LEU A 1082 -16.15 3.88 44.58
CA LEU A 1082 -17.58 3.61 44.83
C LEU A 1082 -18.10 2.33 44.13
N TRP A 1083 -17.21 1.55 43.53
CA TRP A 1083 -17.51 0.42 42.63
C TRP A 1083 -18.21 -0.81 43.26
N PHE A 1084 -18.50 -0.81 44.57
CA PHE A 1084 -18.97 -2.00 45.28
C PHE A 1084 -20.44 -1.92 45.71
N SER A 1085 -21.38 -1.93 44.75
CA SER A 1085 -22.80 -2.13 45.08
C SER A 1085 -23.26 -3.60 45.02
N SER A 1086 -22.49 -4.53 44.44
CA SER A 1086 -22.68 -5.99 44.64
C SER A 1086 -21.56 -6.85 44.03
N VAL A 1087 -20.84 -7.60 44.89
CA VAL A 1087 -19.80 -8.58 44.52
C VAL A 1087 -20.32 -9.64 43.53
N LYS A 1088 -21.61 -9.98 43.61
CA LYS A 1088 -22.26 -11.01 42.77
C LYS A 1088 -22.39 -10.57 41.31
N THR A 1089 -22.68 -9.28 41.08
CA THR A 1089 -22.79 -8.70 39.74
C THR A 1089 -21.40 -8.58 39.09
N MET A 1090 -20.39 -8.22 39.88
CA MET A 1090 -19.00 -8.12 39.45
C MET A 1090 -18.46 -9.49 38.98
N LEU A 1091 -18.60 -10.54 39.79
CA LEU A 1091 -18.20 -11.91 39.45
C LEU A 1091 -18.89 -12.44 38.19
N SER A 1092 -20.17 -12.11 38.00
CA SER A 1092 -20.92 -12.52 36.79
C SER A 1092 -20.39 -11.86 35.52
N SER A 1093 -20.02 -10.57 35.59
CA SER A 1093 -19.46 -9.82 34.45
C SER A 1093 -18.04 -10.25 34.10
N LEU A 1094 -17.19 -10.53 35.10
CA LEU A 1094 -15.86 -11.09 34.93
C LEU A 1094 -15.91 -12.46 34.25
N LYS A 1095 -16.84 -13.33 34.66
CA LYS A 1095 -17.02 -14.66 34.05
C LYS A 1095 -17.42 -14.59 32.57
N GLN A 1096 -18.27 -13.63 32.18
CA GLN A 1096 -18.66 -13.43 30.78
C GLN A 1096 -17.48 -12.89 29.94
N ARG A 1097 -16.78 -11.86 30.42
CA ARG A 1097 -15.58 -11.33 29.76
C ARG A 1097 -14.49 -12.38 29.61
N GLN A 1098 -14.32 -13.24 30.62
CA GLN A 1098 -13.39 -14.37 30.59
C GLN A 1098 -13.71 -15.37 29.46
N GLN A 1099 -14.98 -15.69 29.24
CA GLN A 1099 -15.39 -16.58 28.17
C GLN A 1099 -15.12 -15.98 26.78
N CYS A 1100 -15.40 -14.69 26.62
CA CYS A 1100 -15.12 -13.97 25.38
C CYS A 1100 -13.62 -13.88 25.08
N LEU A 1101 -12.82 -13.60 26.11
CA LEU A 1101 -11.37 -13.60 26.01
C LEU A 1101 -10.84 -14.94 25.52
N ASN A 1102 -11.24 -16.03 26.17
CA ASN A 1102 -10.76 -17.36 25.81
C ASN A 1102 -11.17 -17.75 24.38
N ARG A 1103 -12.40 -17.43 23.96
CA ARG A 1103 -12.83 -17.68 22.57
C ARG A 1103 -11.97 -16.92 21.56
N LEU A 1104 -11.68 -15.65 21.81
CA LEU A 1104 -10.83 -14.83 20.93
C LEU A 1104 -9.40 -15.34 20.88
N ILE A 1105 -8.79 -15.63 22.03
CA ILE A 1105 -7.42 -16.15 22.09
C ILE A 1105 -7.32 -17.53 21.45
N ILE A 1106 -8.30 -18.42 21.65
CA ILE A 1106 -8.32 -19.74 21.00
C ILE A 1106 -8.44 -19.58 19.47
N SER A 1107 -9.29 -18.67 19.00
CA SER A 1107 -9.44 -18.39 17.57
C SER A 1107 -8.19 -17.75 16.95
N ALA A 1108 -7.49 -16.89 17.70
CA ALA A 1108 -6.31 -16.19 17.23
C ALA A 1108 -5.01 -17.00 17.40
N GLY A 1109 -4.97 -17.90 18.39
CA GLY A 1109 -3.79 -18.69 18.77
C GLY A 1109 -2.78 -17.97 19.66
N TYR A 1110 -3.04 -16.72 20.09
CA TYR A 1110 -2.17 -15.93 20.97
C TYR A 1110 -2.93 -14.81 21.69
N SER A 1111 -2.29 -14.19 22.69
CA SER A 1111 -2.78 -12.99 23.40
C SER A 1111 -1.92 -11.77 23.01
N PRO A 1112 -2.52 -10.66 22.54
CA PRO A 1112 -1.81 -9.44 22.18
C PRO A 1112 -1.65 -8.46 23.36
N PHE A 1113 -2.11 -8.82 24.55
CA PHE A 1113 -2.15 -7.89 25.68
C PHE A 1113 -0.78 -7.67 26.29
N ILE A 1114 -0.52 -6.41 26.65
CA ILE A 1114 0.71 -5.99 27.29
C ILE A 1114 0.35 -5.39 28.65
N GLU A 1115 1.03 -5.84 29.71
CA GLU A 1115 0.86 -5.33 31.06
C GLU A 1115 1.52 -3.95 31.21
N SER A 1116 0.91 -3.08 32.00
CA SER A 1116 1.38 -1.73 32.33
C SER A 1116 1.06 -1.39 33.78
N SER A 1117 1.93 -0.62 34.42
CA SER A 1117 1.74 -0.03 35.75
C SER A 1117 1.38 1.47 35.69
N LEU A 1118 1.37 2.08 34.50
CA LEU A 1118 1.23 3.54 34.31
C LEU A 1118 -0.17 4.06 34.64
N ARG A 1119 -0.25 4.99 35.60
CA ARG A 1119 -1.49 5.66 36.02
C ARG A 1119 -1.36 7.18 35.98
N PHE A 1120 -2.44 7.85 35.60
CA PHE A 1120 -2.49 9.30 35.43
C PHE A 1120 -3.46 9.93 36.43
N GLN A 1121 -2.99 10.90 37.22
CA GLN A 1121 -3.78 11.57 38.25
C GLN A 1121 -4.15 13.00 37.82
N LEU A 1122 -5.38 13.42 38.13
CA LEU A 1122 -5.93 14.73 37.73
C LEU A 1122 -5.21 15.96 38.28
N ASN A 1123 -4.49 15.84 39.41
CA ASN A 1123 -3.95 16.99 40.15
C ASN A 1123 -2.43 17.02 40.30
N SER A 1124 -1.69 16.24 39.51
CA SER A 1124 -0.23 16.30 39.52
C SER A 1124 0.29 16.65 38.14
N SER A 1125 0.91 17.83 38.01
CA SER A 1125 1.90 18.12 36.96
C SER A 1125 3.17 17.24 37.08
N THR A 1126 3.10 16.20 37.90
CA THR A 1126 4.10 15.18 38.15
C THR A 1126 3.51 13.83 37.78
N ILE A 1127 4.16 13.17 36.82
CA ILE A 1127 4.09 11.71 36.64
C ILE A 1127 4.46 11.10 37.99
N VAL A 1128 3.56 10.32 38.61
CA VAL A 1128 3.97 9.48 39.73
C VAL A 1128 4.80 8.35 39.12
N GLN A 1129 6.13 8.52 39.16
CA GLN A 1129 7.07 7.44 38.90
C GLN A 1129 6.82 6.33 39.91
N ALA A 1130 6.68 5.09 39.43
CA ALA A 1130 6.90 3.90 40.23
C ALA A 1130 8.40 3.55 40.18
#